data_AF-A0A251S4C6-F1
#
_entry.id   AF-A0A251S4C6-F1
#
_cell.length_a   1.000
_cell.length_b   1.000
_cell.length_c   1.000
_cell.angle_alpha   90.00
_cell.angle_beta   90.00
_cell.angle_gamma   90.00
#
_symmetry.space_group_name_H-M   'P 1'
#
loop_
_entity.id
_entity.type
_entity.pdbx_description
1 polymer ?
#
loop_
_entity_poly.entity_id
_entity_poly.type
_entity_poly.pdbx_seq_one_letter_code
_entity_poly.pdbx_strand_id
1 'polypeptide(L)'
;MENPKGTIVFTTVGRPHYGFDIFSTPLPPTLTDFSSSPPTEHRLTDGVSINFNAQFVGTDDNPRSIVYVSERTGSPKIYLDSDLLPSAPASLFHDRPIIKNNRLFFISAHEPPDSPFKSWSALYTIELNGSGDGKVTRLTTYGCVDYSPSVSQSGELIAVASYGSRRWNGEFHHLETDIVVFRRTDPNKRWSVCSLGGWPTFSGESTIYFHRQADDGWWSIFVVDLPSGFDVPVTAPRRVTPPGVHCFTPAAMHNRRQIAVATRRKSENYRHIEIYDLESETFYPVTKLLNQNFHHYNPFVSPNSGYLGYHRFRGEIESSDSECESIVPHLNLVSSPINELRMLRLNVAFPSFSPTGDLIAFNPDFDSKAGLDIVKSDGSKRWSLLKGRTTFYNSWSPTEKNVIFTSIGPIFDSVKATVQIARVSFDLEQLEDDVIDVKAEIKILTREETGNNAFPSCSADGKRLVFRSGRSGHKNLYILDAVDGEFNEHGIRQVTYGDWIDTMPCWSPDGKLIAFSSNRHNPTNVDAFSIYVMCSDGSDVRRIYVAGDEGSEEVDRERINHVCFSGDGEWLLFTANIGGVTADPVSVPNQFQPYGDLYVVRLDGSGLRRLTWNGYENGTPAWFPGEKELGCLGLNSVGEKLLGQFDEPLWISCDI
;
A
#
# COMPACT_ATOMS: atom_id res chain seq x y z
N MET A 1 -28.69 -0.75 12.24
CA MET A 1 -28.21 0.47 11.53
C MET A 1 -27.94 0.10 10.09
N GLU A 2 -28.28 0.99 9.17
CA GLU A 2 -28.05 0.78 7.75
C GLU A 2 -26.55 0.87 7.44
N ASN A 3 -26.03 -0.08 6.66
CA ASN A 3 -24.65 -0.06 6.17
C ASN A 3 -24.49 1.05 5.11
N PRO A 4 -23.28 1.63 4.97
CA PRO A 4 -23.00 2.56 3.87
C PRO A 4 -23.14 1.84 2.52
N LYS A 5 -23.59 2.57 1.49
CA LYS A 5 -23.86 2.04 0.15
C LYS A 5 -23.22 2.88 -0.94
N GLY A 6 -23.09 2.31 -2.14
CA GLY A 6 -22.61 3.01 -3.34
C GLY A 6 -21.27 2.46 -3.84
N THR A 7 -20.57 3.27 -4.64
CA THR A 7 -19.29 2.90 -5.25
C THR A 7 -18.17 3.82 -4.76
N ILE A 8 -17.10 3.23 -4.25
CA ILE A 8 -15.86 3.91 -3.89
C ILE A 8 -14.85 3.65 -5.00
N VAL A 9 -14.17 4.70 -5.45
CA VAL A 9 -12.95 4.59 -6.23
C VAL A 9 -11.78 5.14 -5.41
N PHE A 10 -10.63 4.49 -5.48
CA PHE A 10 -9.44 4.89 -4.74
C PHE A 10 -8.16 4.50 -5.47
N THR A 11 -7.03 4.95 -4.94
CA THR A 11 -5.71 4.73 -5.51
C THR A 11 -4.83 3.92 -4.58
N THR A 12 -3.97 3.07 -5.12
CA THR A 12 -2.82 2.51 -4.39
C THR A 12 -1.54 3.13 -4.96
N VAL A 13 -0.80 3.86 -4.14
CA VAL A 13 0.38 4.64 -4.58
C VAL A 13 1.46 3.71 -5.15
N GLY A 14 2.05 4.08 -6.30
CA GLY A 14 3.20 3.39 -6.90
C GLY A 14 2.90 2.04 -7.57
N ARG A 15 1.62 1.68 -7.75
CA ARG A 15 1.21 0.36 -8.29
C ARG A 15 1.73 0.03 -9.71
N PRO A 16 1.71 0.95 -10.70
CA PRO A 16 2.25 0.67 -12.03
C PRO A 16 3.76 0.41 -12.05
N HIS A 17 4.47 0.76 -10.97
CA HIS A 17 5.93 0.74 -10.95
C HIS A 17 6.49 -0.64 -10.56
N TYR A 18 5.79 -1.43 -9.74
CA TYR A 18 6.35 -2.69 -9.20
C TYR A 18 5.89 -3.97 -9.91
N GLY A 19 4.65 -4.04 -10.44
CA GLY A 19 4.19 -5.12 -11.33
C GLY A 19 4.66 -6.55 -11.00
N PHE A 20 4.68 -6.92 -9.71
CA PHE A 20 5.50 -8.05 -9.26
C PHE A 20 5.02 -9.39 -9.75
N ASP A 21 6.00 -10.27 -9.96
CA ASP A 21 5.75 -11.68 -10.17
C ASP A 21 6.89 -12.54 -9.62
N ILE A 22 6.64 -13.84 -9.53
CA ILE A 22 7.50 -14.81 -8.88
C ILE A 22 8.27 -15.60 -9.93
N PHE A 23 9.58 -15.66 -9.74
CA PHE A 23 10.51 -16.33 -10.63
C PHE A 23 11.40 -17.29 -9.84
N SER A 24 12.05 -18.20 -10.56
CA SER A 24 13.06 -19.08 -9.99
C SER A 24 14.18 -19.36 -10.98
N THR A 25 15.32 -19.74 -10.42
CA THR A 25 16.47 -20.24 -11.17
C THR A 25 17.00 -21.50 -10.48
N PRO A 26 17.50 -22.50 -11.22
CA PRO A 26 18.28 -23.57 -10.62
C PRO A 26 19.57 -23.01 -9.98
N LEU A 27 19.96 -23.60 -8.86
CA LEU A 27 21.25 -23.40 -8.21
C LEU A 27 22.17 -24.59 -8.54
N PRO A 28 23.43 -24.35 -8.97
CA PRO A 28 24.37 -25.41 -9.24
C PRO A 28 24.79 -26.14 -7.96
N PRO A 29 25.27 -27.39 -8.08
CA PRO A 29 25.92 -28.10 -6.99
C PRO A 29 27.08 -27.29 -6.39
N THR A 30 27.91 -26.67 -7.24
CA THR A 30 29.03 -25.83 -6.83
C THR A 30 28.78 -24.38 -7.26
N LEU A 31 28.82 -23.43 -6.33
CA LEU A 31 28.49 -22.02 -6.63
C LEU A 31 29.49 -21.33 -7.57
N THR A 32 30.73 -21.82 -7.66
CA THR A 32 31.70 -21.36 -8.67
C THR A 32 31.23 -21.63 -10.10
N ASP A 33 30.33 -22.59 -10.30
CA ASP A 33 29.88 -22.99 -11.64
C ASP A 33 29.00 -21.91 -12.30
N PHE A 34 28.43 -20.98 -11.52
CA PHE A 34 27.69 -19.82 -12.04
C PHE A 34 28.54 -18.92 -12.96
N SER A 35 29.87 -18.90 -12.80
CA SER A 35 30.72 -18.10 -13.68
C SER A 35 30.92 -18.73 -15.07
N SER A 36 30.55 -20.01 -15.24
CA SER A 36 30.80 -20.76 -16.49
C SER A 36 29.62 -20.72 -17.46
N SER A 37 28.40 -20.51 -16.98
CA SER A 37 27.19 -20.33 -17.79
C SER A 37 26.16 -19.54 -17.01
N PRO A 38 25.54 -18.48 -17.59
CA PRO A 38 24.55 -17.69 -16.89
C PRO A 38 23.33 -18.55 -16.53
N PRO A 39 22.73 -18.35 -15.34
CA PRO A 39 21.55 -19.10 -14.94
C PRO A 39 20.36 -18.85 -15.88
N THR A 40 19.43 -19.79 -15.93
CA THR A 40 18.15 -19.64 -16.64
C THR A 40 17.06 -19.26 -15.65
N GLU A 41 16.31 -18.21 -15.95
CA GLU A 41 15.18 -17.78 -15.16
C GLU A 41 13.86 -18.40 -15.66
N HIS A 42 12.98 -18.76 -14.74
CA HIS A 42 11.65 -19.30 -15.01
C HIS A 42 10.60 -18.58 -14.18
N ARG A 43 9.55 -18.05 -14.82
CA ARG A 43 8.35 -17.57 -14.14
C ARG A 43 7.58 -18.74 -13.53
N LEU A 44 7.07 -18.56 -12.31
CA LEU A 44 6.34 -19.60 -11.56
C LEU A 44 4.83 -19.35 -11.50
N THR A 45 4.33 -18.25 -12.08
CA THR A 45 2.90 -17.93 -12.12
C THR A 45 2.44 -17.61 -13.54
N ASP A 46 1.15 -17.30 -13.69
CA ASP A 46 0.49 -16.94 -14.94
C ASP A 46 0.79 -15.53 -15.45
N GLY A 47 1.49 -14.67 -14.69
CA GLY A 47 1.77 -13.30 -15.14
C GLY A 47 0.52 -12.42 -15.29
N VAL A 48 -0.60 -12.74 -14.63
CA VAL A 48 -1.87 -11.99 -14.76
C VAL A 48 -2.06 -10.96 -13.65
N SER A 49 -1.57 -11.23 -12.44
CA SER A 49 -1.83 -10.41 -11.24
C SER A 49 -0.58 -10.18 -10.42
N ILE A 50 -0.54 -9.15 -9.59
CA ILE A 50 0.58 -8.93 -8.67
C ILE A 50 0.71 -10.16 -7.76
N ASN A 51 1.87 -10.81 -7.82
CA ASN A 51 2.17 -12.02 -7.07
C ASN A 51 3.44 -11.81 -6.24
N PHE A 52 3.41 -12.22 -4.98
CA PHE A 52 4.53 -12.01 -4.06
C PHE A 52 4.57 -13.07 -2.95
N ASN A 53 5.67 -13.05 -2.20
CA ASN A 53 5.92 -13.86 -1.01
C ASN A 53 5.52 -15.34 -1.16
N ALA A 54 6.36 -16.10 -1.85
CA ALA A 54 6.15 -17.52 -2.13
C ALA A 54 7.05 -18.46 -1.31
N GLN A 55 6.69 -19.75 -1.35
CA GLN A 55 7.47 -20.87 -0.82
C GLN A 55 7.33 -22.06 -1.76
N PHE A 56 8.40 -22.83 -1.94
CA PHE A 56 8.32 -24.11 -2.65
C PHE A 56 7.61 -25.14 -1.80
N VAL A 57 6.70 -25.88 -2.44
CA VAL A 57 5.98 -27.02 -1.85
C VAL A 57 6.09 -28.27 -2.73
N GLY A 58 6.82 -28.14 -3.84
CA GLY A 58 7.07 -29.20 -4.80
C GLY A 58 7.73 -30.44 -4.22
N THR A 59 7.30 -31.59 -4.74
CA THR A 59 7.95 -32.90 -4.57
C THR A 59 8.98 -33.12 -5.68
N ASP A 60 9.71 -34.23 -5.65
CA ASP A 60 10.66 -34.59 -6.73
C ASP A 60 9.99 -34.65 -8.11
N ASP A 61 8.70 -34.98 -8.17
CA ASP A 61 7.91 -35.05 -9.42
C ASP A 61 7.47 -33.68 -9.94
N ASN A 62 7.30 -32.69 -9.05
CA ASN A 62 6.95 -31.32 -9.41
C ASN A 62 7.73 -30.32 -8.55
N PRO A 63 9.05 -30.16 -8.77
CA PRO A 63 9.93 -29.41 -7.88
C PRO A 63 9.67 -27.90 -7.89
N ARG A 64 8.84 -27.41 -8.81
CA ARG A 64 8.54 -25.98 -9.01
C ARG A 64 7.18 -25.55 -8.47
N SER A 65 6.40 -26.47 -7.89
CA SER A 65 5.13 -26.11 -7.24
C SER A 65 5.38 -25.14 -6.09
N ILE A 66 4.57 -24.08 -6.01
CA ILE A 66 4.69 -23.03 -5.00
C ILE A 66 3.35 -22.70 -4.36
N VAL A 67 3.42 -22.36 -3.07
CA VAL A 67 2.36 -21.59 -2.40
C VAL A 67 2.77 -20.12 -2.40
N TYR A 68 1.86 -19.21 -2.72
CA TYR A 68 2.15 -17.78 -2.85
C TYR A 68 0.93 -16.89 -2.63
N VAL A 69 1.17 -15.58 -2.56
CA VAL A 69 0.11 -14.57 -2.45
C VAL A 69 -0.14 -13.95 -3.83
N SER A 70 -1.41 -13.84 -4.22
CA SER A 70 -1.83 -13.19 -5.46
C SER A 70 -2.95 -12.18 -5.18
N GLU A 71 -2.88 -11.02 -5.82
CA GLU A 71 -3.94 -10.00 -5.78
C GLU A 71 -5.02 -10.20 -6.86
N ARG A 72 -5.11 -11.38 -7.49
CA ARG A 72 -6.02 -11.60 -8.63
C ARG A 72 -7.51 -11.33 -8.37
N THR A 73 -7.91 -11.29 -7.11
CA THR A 73 -9.29 -10.97 -6.68
C THR A 73 -9.45 -9.49 -6.26
N GLY A 74 -8.45 -8.65 -6.54
CA GLY A 74 -8.34 -7.28 -6.05
C GLY A 74 -7.83 -7.15 -4.61
N SER A 75 -7.73 -8.28 -3.90
CA SER A 75 -7.19 -8.38 -2.54
C SER A 75 -6.21 -9.56 -2.46
N PRO A 76 -5.16 -9.50 -1.62
CA PRO A 76 -4.24 -10.60 -1.40
C PRO A 76 -4.95 -11.89 -0.94
N LYS A 77 -4.81 -12.96 -1.73
CA LYS A 77 -5.28 -14.32 -1.42
C LYS A 77 -4.17 -15.34 -1.63
N ILE A 78 -4.31 -16.52 -1.03
CA ILE A 78 -3.27 -17.56 -1.04
C ILE A 78 -3.59 -18.59 -2.12
N TYR A 79 -2.62 -18.88 -2.98
CA TYR A 79 -2.74 -19.86 -4.04
C TYR A 79 -1.67 -20.94 -3.89
N LEU A 80 -2.05 -22.17 -4.21
CA LEU A 80 -1.14 -23.27 -4.50
C LEU A 80 -1.16 -23.47 -6.02
N ASP A 81 -0.09 -23.06 -6.69
CA ASP A 81 -0.04 -22.97 -8.15
C ASP A 81 -1.26 -22.17 -8.69
N SER A 82 -2.26 -22.84 -9.27
CA SER A 82 -3.48 -22.19 -9.78
C SER A 82 -4.67 -22.27 -8.82
N ASP A 83 -4.57 -23.08 -7.76
CA ASP A 83 -5.69 -23.40 -6.87
C ASP A 83 -5.76 -22.41 -5.70
N LEU A 84 -6.94 -21.81 -5.49
CA LEU A 84 -7.19 -20.95 -4.33
C LEU A 84 -7.26 -21.82 -3.06
N LEU A 85 -6.41 -21.53 -2.09
CA LEU A 85 -6.40 -22.23 -0.81
C LEU A 85 -7.43 -21.64 0.17
N PRO A 86 -7.97 -22.47 1.10
CA PRO A 86 -8.85 -21.98 2.14
C PRO A 86 -8.09 -21.04 3.09
N SER A 87 -8.79 -20.00 3.54
CA SER A 87 -8.30 -19.00 4.49
C SER A 87 -9.48 -18.47 5.31
N ALA A 88 -9.25 -17.48 6.18
CA ALA A 88 -10.34 -16.86 6.93
C ALA A 88 -11.35 -16.22 5.94
N PRO A 89 -12.65 -16.59 5.98
CA PRO A 89 -13.62 -16.18 4.96
C PRO A 89 -13.74 -14.66 4.75
N ALA A 90 -13.64 -13.89 5.82
CA ALA A 90 -13.72 -12.42 5.79
C ALA A 90 -12.35 -11.74 5.56
N SER A 91 -11.27 -12.49 5.37
CA SER A 91 -9.93 -11.92 5.26
C SER A 91 -9.68 -11.28 3.91
N LEU A 92 -9.31 -10.00 3.94
CA LEU A 92 -8.95 -9.20 2.77
C LEU A 92 -7.44 -8.97 2.66
N PHE A 93 -6.65 -9.57 3.54
CA PHE A 93 -5.19 -9.51 3.55
C PHE A 93 -4.60 -10.84 3.95
N HIS A 94 -3.63 -11.28 3.16
CA HIS A 94 -2.82 -12.45 3.43
C HIS A 94 -1.37 -12.16 3.12
N ASP A 95 -0.47 -12.68 3.94
CA ASP A 95 0.95 -12.58 3.68
C ASP A 95 1.72 -13.83 4.15
N ARG A 96 2.87 -14.08 3.52
CA ARG A 96 3.86 -15.10 3.87
C ARG A 96 3.26 -16.50 4.14
N PRO A 97 2.59 -17.11 3.14
CA PRO A 97 2.09 -18.46 3.26
C PRO A 97 3.22 -19.49 3.35
N ILE A 98 3.06 -20.47 4.24
CA ILE A 98 3.97 -21.60 4.40
C ILE A 98 3.14 -22.86 4.52
N ILE A 99 3.42 -23.89 3.69
CA ILE A 99 2.83 -25.22 3.87
C ILE A 99 3.85 -26.13 4.53
N LYS A 100 3.46 -26.72 5.66
CA LYS A 100 4.27 -27.71 6.37
C LYS A 100 3.37 -28.75 7.02
N ASN A 101 3.67 -30.03 6.81
CA ASN A 101 2.92 -31.17 7.38
C ASN A 101 1.39 -31.06 7.16
N ASN A 102 0.97 -30.81 5.92
CA ASN A 102 -0.45 -30.66 5.53
C ASN A 102 -1.18 -29.50 6.21
N ARG A 103 -0.45 -28.53 6.75
CA ARG A 103 -0.98 -27.30 7.34
C ARG A 103 -0.46 -26.09 6.61
N LEU A 104 -1.35 -25.14 6.36
CA LEU A 104 -1.01 -23.82 5.87
C LEU A 104 -0.86 -22.88 7.08
N PHE A 105 0.22 -22.11 7.11
CA PHE A 105 0.45 -21.00 8.03
C PHE A 105 0.47 -19.71 7.22
N PHE A 106 -0.16 -18.65 7.73
CA PHE A 106 -0.28 -17.39 7.00
C PHE A 106 -0.56 -16.21 7.92
N ILE A 107 -0.13 -15.03 7.53
CA ILE A 107 -0.55 -13.78 8.17
C ILE A 107 -1.90 -13.36 7.61
N SER A 108 -2.78 -12.84 8.47
CA SER A 108 -4.03 -12.18 8.08
C SER A 108 -4.35 -11.03 9.03
N ALA A 109 -5.16 -10.08 8.56
CA ALA A 109 -5.60 -8.89 9.30
C ALA A 109 -7.13 -8.82 9.44
N HIS A 110 -7.83 -9.96 9.48
CA HIS A 110 -9.30 -10.00 9.50
C HIS A 110 -9.93 -9.76 10.87
N GLU A 111 -9.19 -9.96 11.96
CA GLU A 111 -9.64 -9.67 13.32
C GLU A 111 -9.14 -8.28 13.73
N PRO A 112 -10.01 -7.35 14.15
CA PRO A 112 -9.59 -6.03 14.61
C PRO A 112 -8.80 -6.11 15.93
N PRO A 113 -7.89 -5.15 16.18
CA PRO A 113 -7.14 -5.04 17.43
C PRO A 113 -8.03 -4.53 18.57
N ASP A 114 -7.50 -4.61 19.78
CA ASP A 114 -8.11 -4.13 21.02
C ASP A 114 -8.04 -2.60 21.19
N SER A 115 -7.22 -1.92 20.41
CA SER A 115 -7.08 -0.45 20.44
C SER A 115 -6.65 0.10 19.06
N PRO A 116 -6.90 1.39 18.76
CA PRO A 116 -6.34 2.05 17.59
C PRO A 116 -4.81 2.06 17.60
N PHE A 117 -4.22 2.32 16.44
CA PHE A 117 -2.77 2.35 16.21
C PHE A 117 -2.08 1.04 16.58
N LYS A 118 -2.80 -0.08 16.59
CA LYS A 118 -2.20 -1.40 16.63
C LYS A 118 -2.46 -2.07 15.29
N SER A 119 -1.43 -2.74 14.77
CA SER A 119 -1.60 -3.54 13.58
C SER A 119 -2.62 -4.66 13.82
N TRP A 120 -3.32 -5.01 12.75
CA TRP A 120 -4.32 -6.07 12.75
C TRP A 120 -3.69 -7.43 12.41
N SER A 121 -2.41 -7.43 12.00
CA SER A 121 -1.69 -8.60 11.54
C SER A 121 -1.51 -9.64 12.64
N ALA A 122 -1.90 -10.86 12.33
CA ALA A 122 -1.72 -12.02 13.18
C ALA A 122 -1.44 -13.27 12.33
N LEU A 123 -0.71 -14.21 12.91
CA LEU A 123 -0.44 -15.52 12.36
C LEU A 123 -1.61 -16.46 12.62
N TYR A 124 -2.05 -17.15 11.57
CA TYR A 124 -3.08 -18.17 11.60
C TYR A 124 -2.59 -19.46 10.95
N THR A 125 -3.30 -20.56 11.23
CA THR A 125 -3.09 -21.84 10.59
C THR A 125 -4.42 -22.54 10.26
N ILE A 126 -4.40 -23.35 9.20
CA ILE A 126 -5.51 -24.21 8.77
C ILE A 126 -4.95 -25.54 8.26
N GLU A 127 -5.68 -26.63 8.47
CA GLU A 127 -5.35 -27.96 7.94
C GLU A 127 -5.96 -28.12 6.55
N LEU A 128 -5.17 -28.57 5.56
CA LEU A 128 -5.61 -28.58 4.16
C LEU A 128 -6.40 -29.85 3.78
N ASN A 129 -6.08 -31.01 4.36
CA ASN A 129 -6.67 -32.31 3.97
C ASN A 129 -7.10 -33.20 5.16
N GLY A 130 -7.53 -32.61 6.29
CA GLY A 130 -7.92 -33.35 7.50
C GLY A 130 -9.43 -33.60 7.64
N SER A 131 -9.83 -34.56 8.47
CA SER A 131 -11.24 -34.87 8.83
C SER A 131 -11.88 -33.84 9.79
N GLY A 132 -11.15 -32.78 10.13
CA GLY A 132 -11.68 -31.62 10.85
C GLY A 132 -12.22 -30.57 9.86
N ASP A 133 -13.20 -29.78 10.29
CA ASP A 133 -13.97 -28.82 9.49
C ASP A 133 -13.19 -27.64 8.86
N GLY A 134 -11.89 -27.77 8.53
CA GLY A 134 -11.12 -26.68 7.91
C GLY A 134 -11.05 -25.43 8.78
N LYS A 135 -11.01 -25.59 10.11
CA LYS A 135 -11.09 -24.47 11.05
C LYS A 135 -9.80 -23.66 11.07
N VAL A 136 -9.91 -22.37 10.74
CA VAL A 136 -8.83 -21.40 10.92
C VAL A 136 -8.56 -21.20 12.41
N THR A 137 -7.29 -21.32 12.82
CA THR A 137 -6.83 -21.18 14.20
C THR A 137 -5.79 -20.08 14.31
N ARG A 138 -6.00 -19.12 15.21
CA ARG A 138 -5.04 -18.06 15.51
C ARG A 138 -3.88 -18.59 16.34
N LEU A 139 -2.65 -18.27 15.96
CA LEU A 139 -1.42 -18.60 16.70
C LEU A 139 -0.81 -17.37 17.37
N THR A 140 -1.05 -16.17 16.87
CA THR A 140 -0.64 -14.95 17.59
C THR A 140 -1.52 -14.74 18.81
N THR A 141 -0.89 -14.56 19.98
CA THR A 141 -1.61 -14.21 21.22
C THR A 141 -2.52 -12.99 21.01
N TYR A 142 -3.74 -13.01 21.55
CA TYR A 142 -4.66 -11.88 21.44
C TYR A 142 -4.02 -10.59 22.01
N GLY A 143 -4.22 -9.47 21.32
CA GLY A 143 -3.59 -8.18 21.64
C GLY A 143 -2.13 -8.06 21.19
N CYS A 144 -1.50 -9.13 20.69
CA CYS A 144 -0.19 -9.10 20.07
C CYS A 144 -0.28 -9.09 18.53
N VAL A 145 0.81 -8.65 17.92
CA VAL A 145 0.98 -8.54 16.47
C VAL A 145 2.22 -9.31 16.03
N ASP A 146 2.06 -10.16 15.03
CA ASP A 146 3.15 -10.93 14.42
C ASP A 146 3.15 -10.77 12.90
N TYR A 147 4.36 -10.66 12.34
CA TYR A 147 4.64 -10.64 10.91
C TYR A 147 5.61 -11.75 10.53
N SER A 148 5.74 -12.00 9.23
CA SER A 148 6.83 -12.77 8.62
C SER A 148 7.15 -14.09 9.33
N PRO A 149 6.20 -15.04 9.41
CA PRO A 149 6.42 -16.31 10.08
C PRO A 149 7.50 -17.14 9.38
N SER A 150 8.12 -18.03 10.16
CA SER A 150 8.92 -19.15 9.71
C SER A 150 8.64 -20.37 10.56
N VAL A 151 8.72 -21.55 9.93
CA VAL A 151 8.39 -22.83 10.53
C VAL A 151 9.61 -23.74 10.46
N SER A 152 9.97 -24.34 11.60
CA SER A 152 11.06 -25.32 11.71
C SER A 152 10.84 -26.56 10.84
N GLN A 153 11.92 -27.33 10.64
CA GLN A 153 11.88 -28.54 9.82
C GLN A 153 10.84 -29.58 10.28
N SER A 154 10.51 -29.65 11.57
CA SER A 154 9.52 -30.55 12.15
C SER A 154 8.11 -30.00 12.09
N GLY A 155 7.95 -28.68 11.91
CA GLY A 155 6.65 -28.01 12.00
C GLY A 155 6.21 -27.66 13.43
N GLU A 156 7.01 -27.96 14.44
CA GLU A 156 6.63 -27.77 15.85
C GLU A 156 7.01 -26.41 16.40
N LEU A 157 8.11 -25.82 15.91
CA LEU A 157 8.57 -24.50 16.31
C LEU A 157 8.26 -23.47 15.24
N ILE A 158 7.84 -22.30 15.71
CA ILE A 158 7.47 -21.15 14.90
C ILE A 158 8.27 -19.95 15.37
N ALA A 159 8.82 -19.20 14.43
CA ALA A 159 9.51 -17.94 14.65
C ALA A 159 8.76 -16.84 13.89
N VAL A 160 8.61 -15.67 14.50
CA VAL A 160 7.91 -14.51 13.92
C VAL A 160 8.68 -13.23 14.21
N ALA A 161 8.49 -12.22 13.37
CA ALA A 161 8.81 -10.84 13.70
C ALA A 161 7.62 -10.25 14.47
N SER A 162 7.72 -10.22 15.79
CA SER A 162 6.64 -9.84 16.70
C SER A 162 6.75 -8.38 17.10
N TYR A 163 5.72 -7.59 16.83
CA TYR A 163 5.58 -6.24 17.39
C TYR A 163 5.03 -6.28 18.84
N GLY A 164 4.64 -7.46 19.32
CA GLY A 164 4.09 -7.64 20.66
C GLY A 164 2.78 -6.87 20.83
N SER A 165 2.50 -6.40 22.05
CA SER A 165 1.30 -5.64 22.39
C SER A 165 1.47 -4.12 22.25
N ARG A 166 2.58 -3.67 21.66
CA ARG A 166 2.92 -2.25 21.52
C ARG A 166 1.95 -1.55 20.57
N ARG A 167 1.72 -0.26 20.80
CA ARG A 167 1.04 0.63 19.83
C ARG A 167 2.08 1.16 18.85
N TRP A 168 1.71 1.21 17.58
CA TRP A 168 2.52 1.70 16.47
C TRP A 168 2.65 3.21 16.51
N ASN A 169 3.88 3.71 16.70
CA ASN A 169 4.18 5.12 16.96
C ASN A 169 4.47 5.92 15.67
N GLY A 170 4.12 5.38 14.50
CA GLY A 170 4.39 6.03 13.23
C GLY A 170 5.72 5.60 12.60
N GLU A 171 6.45 4.67 13.21
CA GLU A 171 7.76 4.23 12.75
C GLU A 171 7.66 3.21 11.62
N PHE A 172 8.49 3.39 10.58
CA PHE A 172 8.60 2.46 9.46
C PHE A 172 10.02 2.41 8.85
N HIS A 173 10.94 3.29 9.29
CA HIS A 173 12.34 3.29 8.84
C HIS A 173 13.24 2.32 9.63
N HIS A 174 12.80 1.87 10.80
CA HIS A 174 13.50 0.92 11.65
C HIS A 174 12.53 -0.15 12.15
N LEU A 175 13.06 -1.30 12.56
CA LEU A 175 12.26 -2.36 13.13
C LEU A 175 12.02 -2.11 14.61
N GLU A 176 10.76 -2.15 15.01
CA GLU A 176 10.31 -2.26 16.41
C GLU A 176 9.79 -3.68 16.71
N THR A 177 10.13 -4.64 15.85
CA THR A 177 9.78 -6.06 16.02
C THR A 177 10.88 -6.81 16.74
N ASP A 178 10.48 -7.74 17.58
CA ASP A 178 11.36 -8.73 18.21
C ASP A 178 11.28 -10.05 17.44
N ILE A 179 12.37 -10.80 17.35
CA ILE A 179 12.29 -12.19 16.90
C ILE A 179 11.77 -13.01 18.08
N VAL A 180 10.58 -13.58 17.90
CA VAL A 180 9.92 -14.38 18.93
C VAL A 180 9.73 -15.80 18.43
N VAL A 181 10.06 -16.76 19.27
CA VAL A 181 9.92 -18.20 19.00
C VAL A 181 8.89 -18.78 19.96
N PHE A 182 8.09 -19.74 19.50
CA PHE A 182 7.14 -20.49 20.33
C PHE A 182 6.86 -21.87 19.74
N ARG A 183 6.27 -22.74 20.56
CA ARG A 183 5.76 -24.05 20.12
C ARG A 183 4.37 -23.87 19.52
N ARG A 184 4.11 -24.49 18.37
CA ARG A 184 2.79 -24.48 17.71
C ARG A 184 1.65 -24.94 18.63
N THR A 185 1.94 -25.92 19.50
CA THR A 185 0.98 -26.50 20.45
C THR A 185 0.72 -25.64 21.69
N ASP A 186 1.58 -24.66 21.97
CA ASP A 186 1.45 -23.74 23.10
C ASP A 186 1.92 -22.32 22.69
N PRO A 187 1.17 -21.64 21.81
CA PRO A 187 1.59 -20.39 21.20
C PRO A 187 1.72 -19.20 22.16
N ASN A 188 1.20 -19.35 23.38
CA ASN A 188 1.28 -18.33 24.43
C ASN A 188 2.58 -18.40 25.24
N LYS A 189 3.29 -19.53 25.21
CA LYS A 189 4.66 -19.61 25.74
C LYS A 189 5.64 -19.16 24.67
N ARG A 190 6.06 -17.90 24.78
CA ARG A 190 6.82 -17.17 23.78
C ARG A 190 8.17 -16.77 24.33
N TRP A 191 9.20 -16.89 23.51
CA TRP A 191 10.58 -16.52 23.84
C TRP A 191 11.07 -15.46 22.88
N SER A 192 11.34 -14.25 23.38
CA SER A 192 12.05 -13.24 22.59
C SER A 192 13.53 -13.60 22.55
N VAL A 193 14.06 -13.81 21.35
CA VAL A 193 15.46 -14.23 21.13
C VAL A 193 16.35 -13.08 20.65
N CYS A 194 15.74 -12.02 20.12
CA CYS A 194 16.43 -10.83 19.65
C CYS A 194 15.45 -9.65 19.54
N SER A 195 15.88 -8.46 19.92
CA SER A 195 15.12 -7.22 19.67
C SER A 195 15.49 -6.58 18.33
N LEU A 196 14.57 -5.81 17.75
CA LEU A 196 14.76 -5.04 16.51
C LEU A 196 15.14 -5.93 15.30
N GLY A 197 14.55 -7.13 15.25
CA GLY A 197 14.80 -8.11 14.19
C GLY A 197 13.53 -8.38 13.39
N GLY A 198 13.72 -8.73 12.11
CA GLY A 198 12.63 -9.00 11.18
C GLY A 198 12.95 -10.16 10.25
N TRP A 199 11.92 -10.65 9.57
CA TRP A 199 12.04 -11.70 8.56
C TRP A 199 12.83 -12.95 8.99
N PRO A 200 12.40 -13.65 10.06
CA PRO A 200 13.07 -14.89 10.47
C PRO A 200 12.96 -15.99 9.42
N THR A 201 13.97 -16.86 9.38
CA THR A 201 13.99 -18.09 8.59
C THR A 201 14.71 -19.20 9.36
N PHE A 202 14.06 -20.36 9.51
CA PHE A 202 14.68 -21.53 10.13
C PHE A 202 15.63 -22.26 9.17
N SER A 203 16.79 -22.66 9.70
CA SER A 203 17.61 -23.75 9.17
C SER A 203 17.51 -24.94 10.11
N GLY A 204 16.91 -26.03 9.64
CA GLY A 204 16.66 -27.23 10.45
C GLY A 204 15.67 -26.97 11.60
N GLU A 205 16.02 -27.44 12.80
CA GLU A 205 15.17 -27.38 14.01
C GLU A 205 15.53 -26.26 14.98
N SER A 206 16.73 -25.67 14.88
CA SER A 206 17.28 -24.85 15.97
C SER A 206 18.00 -23.60 15.55
N THR A 207 18.39 -23.44 14.29
CA THR A 207 19.09 -22.22 13.84
C THR A 207 18.10 -21.29 13.16
N ILE A 208 18.09 -20.02 13.55
CA ILE A 208 17.26 -18.97 12.94
C ILE A 208 18.16 -17.87 12.39
N TYR A 209 17.99 -17.54 11.13
CA TYR A 209 18.56 -16.34 10.52
C TYR A 209 17.48 -15.27 10.40
N PHE A 210 17.86 -13.99 10.52
CA PHE A 210 16.93 -12.86 10.41
C PHE A 210 17.69 -11.59 10.03
N HIS A 211 17.00 -10.58 9.50
CA HIS A 211 17.61 -9.26 9.25
C HIS A 211 17.48 -8.34 10.47
N ARG A 212 18.46 -7.46 10.63
CA ARG A 212 18.46 -6.40 11.65
C ARG A 212 19.46 -5.32 11.25
N GLN A 213 19.20 -4.07 11.61
CA GLN A 213 20.21 -3.01 11.48
C GLN A 213 21.27 -3.19 12.57
N ALA A 214 22.53 -3.32 12.14
CA ALA A 214 23.67 -3.38 13.05
C ALA A 214 24.01 -1.98 13.62
N ASP A 215 24.84 -1.95 14.67
CA ASP A 215 25.21 -0.71 15.36
C ASP A 215 25.97 0.29 14.46
N ASP A 216 26.54 -0.21 13.35
CA ASP A 216 27.20 0.59 12.32
C ASP A 216 26.25 1.04 11.19
N GLY A 217 24.93 0.94 11.40
CA GLY A 217 23.89 1.39 10.46
C GLY A 217 23.58 0.43 9.31
N TRP A 218 24.40 -0.60 9.08
CA TRP A 218 24.16 -1.55 7.99
C TRP A 218 23.11 -2.60 8.36
N TRP A 219 22.01 -2.64 7.61
CA TRP A 219 21.13 -3.82 7.56
C TRP A 219 21.93 -5.08 7.26
N SER A 220 21.88 -6.05 8.16
CA SER A 220 22.71 -7.24 8.13
C SER A 220 21.89 -8.47 8.52
N ILE A 221 22.40 -9.66 8.17
CA ILE A 221 21.85 -10.91 8.65
C ILE A 221 22.52 -11.29 9.97
N PHE A 222 21.70 -11.69 10.92
CA PHE A 222 22.09 -12.25 12.20
C PHE A 222 21.61 -13.69 12.29
N VAL A 223 22.31 -14.48 13.11
CA VAL A 223 21.96 -15.85 13.42
C VAL A 223 21.81 -16.02 14.93
N VAL A 224 20.87 -16.88 15.32
CA VAL A 224 20.73 -17.37 16.69
C VAL A 224 20.49 -18.87 16.67
N ASP A 225 21.16 -19.59 17.56
CA ASP A 225 20.97 -21.01 17.76
C ASP A 225 20.14 -21.23 19.02
N LEU A 226 19.03 -21.96 18.88
CA LEU A 226 18.13 -22.27 19.97
C LEU A 226 18.72 -23.38 20.84
N PRO A 227 18.73 -23.21 22.18
CA PRO A 227 19.25 -24.23 23.07
C PRO A 227 18.36 -25.49 23.06
N SER A 228 18.98 -26.66 23.26
CA SER A 228 18.25 -27.91 23.43
C SER A 228 17.26 -27.81 24.60
N GLY A 229 15.98 -28.10 24.34
CA GLY A 229 14.94 -28.17 25.37
C GLY A 229 14.21 -26.87 25.71
N PHE A 230 14.62 -25.71 25.16
CA PHE A 230 14.01 -24.38 25.42
C PHE A 230 14.19 -23.79 26.84
N ASP A 231 15.08 -24.36 27.66
CA ASP A 231 15.19 -24.04 29.11
C ASP A 231 16.46 -23.27 29.52
N VAL A 232 17.20 -22.66 28.59
CA VAL A 232 18.51 -22.01 28.86
C VAL A 232 18.55 -20.62 28.18
N PRO A 233 19.29 -19.62 28.69
CA PRO A 233 19.35 -18.32 28.04
C PRO A 233 19.81 -18.46 26.59
N VAL A 234 19.10 -17.79 25.69
CA VAL A 234 19.42 -17.78 24.28
C VAL A 234 20.76 -17.07 24.09
N THR A 235 21.64 -17.65 23.27
CA THR A 235 22.91 -17.01 22.92
C THR A 235 22.65 -15.67 22.25
N ALA A 236 23.47 -14.67 22.56
CA ALA A 236 23.32 -13.36 21.92
C ALA A 236 23.39 -13.53 20.39
N PRO A 237 22.51 -12.85 19.63
CA PRO A 237 22.48 -12.99 18.18
C PRO A 237 23.81 -12.54 17.58
N ARG A 238 24.35 -13.35 16.67
CA ARG A 238 25.65 -13.09 16.03
C ARG A 238 25.41 -12.58 14.62
N ARG A 239 25.99 -11.43 14.28
CA ARG A 239 26.03 -10.92 12.90
C ARG A 239 26.83 -11.89 12.03
N VAL A 240 26.30 -12.25 10.86
CA VAL A 240 26.97 -13.14 9.92
C VAL A 240 27.40 -12.45 8.63
N THR A 241 26.70 -11.41 8.17
CA THR A 241 27.11 -10.66 6.97
C THR A 241 27.99 -9.46 7.32
N PRO A 242 29.02 -9.15 6.51
CA PRO A 242 29.93 -8.03 6.78
C PRO A 242 29.26 -6.66 6.55
N PRO A 243 29.84 -5.57 7.08
CA PRO A 243 29.44 -4.20 6.73
C PRO A 243 29.80 -3.83 5.28
N GLY A 244 29.34 -2.66 4.84
CA GLY A 244 29.57 -2.16 3.47
C GLY A 244 28.58 -2.74 2.44
N VAL A 245 27.64 -3.55 2.89
CA VAL A 245 26.54 -4.10 2.11
C VAL A 245 25.33 -4.24 2.99
N HIS A 246 24.19 -3.77 2.50
CA HIS A 246 22.94 -4.12 3.13
C HIS A 246 22.53 -5.53 2.75
N CYS A 247 22.10 -6.32 3.73
CA CYS A 247 21.55 -7.65 3.53
C CYS A 247 20.17 -7.74 4.20
N PHE A 248 19.18 -8.17 3.43
CA PHE A 248 17.78 -8.22 3.81
C PHE A 248 17.16 -9.59 3.57
N THR A 249 16.04 -9.85 4.24
CA THR A 249 15.07 -10.91 3.91
C THR A 249 15.73 -12.27 3.65
N PRO A 250 16.44 -12.86 4.63
CA PRO A 250 17.20 -14.08 4.41
C PRO A 250 16.30 -15.29 4.14
N ALA A 251 16.80 -16.23 3.35
CA ALA A 251 16.26 -17.58 3.22
C ALA A 251 17.36 -18.60 3.50
N ALA A 252 17.18 -19.39 4.56
CA ALA A 252 18.12 -20.43 4.95
C ALA A 252 18.12 -21.59 3.94
N MET A 253 19.30 -22.00 3.49
CA MET A 253 19.45 -23.23 2.72
C MET A 253 19.45 -24.43 3.68
N HIS A 254 18.73 -25.49 3.32
CA HIS A 254 18.40 -26.59 4.25
C HIS A 254 19.49 -27.67 4.32
N ASN A 255 20.31 -27.79 3.28
CA ASN A 255 21.34 -28.82 3.16
C ASN A 255 22.76 -28.26 3.06
N ARG A 256 22.94 -26.95 3.23
CA ARG A 256 24.22 -26.24 3.09
C ARG A 256 24.34 -25.16 4.16
N ARG A 257 25.59 -24.82 4.55
CA ARG A 257 25.88 -23.69 5.45
C ARG A 257 25.85 -22.35 4.70
N GLN A 258 24.74 -22.11 4.02
CA GLN A 258 24.58 -21.00 3.09
C GLN A 258 23.21 -20.36 3.30
N ILE A 259 23.11 -19.08 2.98
CA ILE A 259 21.86 -18.33 3.03
C ILE A 259 21.69 -17.56 1.71
N ALA A 260 20.48 -17.56 1.17
CA ALA A 260 20.12 -16.63 0.10
C ALA A 260 19.70 -15.30 0.72
N VAL A 261 20.23 -14.19 0.23
CA VAL A 261 20.02 -12.86 0.81
C VAL A 261 19.81 -11.82 -0.28
N ALA A 262 18.89 -10.89 -0.05
CA ALA A 262 18.78 -9.71 -0.90
C ALA A 262 19.83 -8.69 -0.48
N THR A 263 20.65 -8.22 -1.41
CA THR A 263 21.78 -7.32 -1.14
C THR A 263 21.63 -5.98 -1.85
N ARG A 264 22.06 -4.89 -1.19
CA ARG A 264 22.14 -3.55 -1.77
C ARG A 264 23.50 -2.93 -1.44
N ARG A 265 24.21 -2.46 -2.47
CA ARG A 265 25.56 -1.88 -2.37
C ARG A 265 25.57 -0.46 -2.90
N LYS A 266 26.41 0.42 -2.34
CA LYS A 266 26.51 1.84 -2.74
C LYS A 266 26.75 2.05 -4.25
N SER A 267 27.51 1.17 -4.90
CA SER A 267 27.84 1.26 -6.33
C SER A 267 26.74 0.80 -7.27
N GLU A 268 25.69 0.17 -6.76
CA GLU A 268 24.60 -0.39 -7.56
C GLU A 268 23.32 0.40 -7.28
N ASN A 269 22.35 0.40 -8.19
CA ASN A 269 21.03 0.99 -7.93
C ASN A 269 19.99 -0.06 -7.49
N TYR A 270 20.28 -1.34 -7.76
CA TYR A 270 19.33 -2.44 -7.63
C TYR A 270 19.65 -3.36 -6.45
N ARG A 271 18.61 -3.99 -5.90
CA ARG A 271 18.75 -5.15 -5.03
C ARG A 271 18.96 -6.41 -5.86
N HIS A 272 19.94 -7.21 -5.48
CA HIS A 272 20.16 -8.53 -6.08
C HIS A 272 20.05 -9.62 -5.03
N ILE A 273 19.69 -10.83 -5.46
CA ILE A 273 19.82 -12.00 -4.60
C ILE A 273 21.20 -12.61 -4.81
N GLU A 274 21.92 -12.80 -3.71
CA GLU A 274 23.21 -13.45 -3.65
C GLU A 274 23.13 -14.66 -2.69
N ILE A 275 23.93 -15.69 -2.94
CA ILE A 275 24.15 -16.76 -1.95
C ILE A 275 25.36 -16.36 -1.11
N TYR A 276 25.17 -16.21 0.19
CA TYR A 276 26.25 -15.97 1.13
C TYR A 276 26.66 -17.28 1.79
N ASP A 277 27.95 -17.60 1.67
CA ASP A 277 28.55 -18.77 2.29
C ASP A 277 29.15 -18.40 3.65
N LEU A 278 28.67 -19.07 4.70
CA LEU A 278 28.99 -18.72 6.09
C LEU A 278 30.39 -19.17 6.52
N GLU A 279 31.03 -20.07 5.78
CA GLU A 279 32.35 -20.62 6.12
C GLU A 279 33.46 -19.85 5.42
N SER A 280 33.26 -19.57 4.13
CA SER A 280 34.20 -18.76 3.33
C SER A 280 33.94 -17.26 3.43
N GLU A 281 32.85 -16.84 4.09
CA GLU A 281 32.39 -15.45 4.22
C GLU A 281 32.28 -14.72 2.88
N THR A 282 31.89 -15.45 1.83
CA THR A 282 31.88 -14.97 0.44
C THR A 282 30.46 -14.85 -0.11
N PHE A 283 30.20 -13.77 -0.85
CA PHE A 283 28.98 -13.60 -1.63
C PHE A 283 29.17 -14.16 -3.04
N TYR A 284 28.22 -14.99 -3.47
CA TYR A 284 28.12 -15.50 -4.84
C TYR A 284 26.93 -14.83 -5.54
N PRO A 285 27.16 -14.06 -6.62
CA PRO A 285 26.09 -13.36 -7.32
C PRO A 285 25.18 -14.36 -8.05
N VAL A 286 23.86 -14.16 -7.94
CA VAL A 286 22.88 -14.94 -8.70
C VAL A 286 22.08 -14.03 -9.63
N THR A 287 21.20 -13.19 -9.09
CA THR A 287 20.26 -12.45 -9.96
C THR A 287 20.91 -11.31 -10.72
N LYS A 288 22.07 -10.80 -10.28
CA LYS A 288 22.88 -9.87 -11.06
C LYS A 288 23.32 -10.47 -12.41
N LEU A 289 23.57 -11.78 -12.44
CA LEU A 289 23.95 -12.51 -13.66
C LEU A 289 22.76 -12.75 -14.59
N LEU A 290 21.54 -12.73 -14.05
CA LEU A 290 20.28 -12.83 -14.82
C LEU A 290 19.90 -11.47 -15.40
N ASN A 291 19.83 -10.45 -14.54
CA ASN A 291 19.52 -9.09 -14.93
C ASN A 291 20.05 -8.09 -13.88
N GLN A 292 21.04 -7.30 -14.27
CA GLN A 292 21.65 -6.28 -13.40
C GLN A 292 20.78 -5.04 -13.22
N ASN A 293 19.72 -4.88 -14.02
CA ASN A 293 18.88 -3.68 -14.07
C ASN A 293 17.48 -3.89 -13.48
N PHE A 294 17.28 -4.94 -12.70
CA PHE A 294 16.05 -5.15 -11.93
C PHE A 294 16.35 -5.41 -10.48
N HIS A 295 15.48 -4.89 -9.61
CA HIS A 295 15.49 -5.36 -8.23
C HIS A 295 14.88 -6.76 -8.12
N HIS A 296 15.48 -7.54 -7.23
CA HIS A 296 15.01 -8.87 -6.86
C HIS A 296 14.85 -8.91 -5.34
N TYR A 297 13.69 -9.34 -4.89
CA TYR A 297 13.25 -9.24 -3.50
C TYR A 297 12.81 -10.60 -2.96
N ASN A 298 12.88 -10.71 -1.63
CA ASN A 298 12.28 -11.77 -0.81
C ASN A 298 12.59 -13.19 -1.33
N PRO A 299 13.88 -13.59 -1.30
CA PRO A 299 14.27 -14.92 -1.77
C PRO A 299 13.62 -16.02 -0.94
N PHE A 300 13.46 -17.18 -1.56
CA PHE A 300 13.03 -18.44 -0.94
C PHE A 300 13.71 -19.59 -1.68
N VAL A 301 13.88 -20.75 -1.03
CA VAL A 301 14.65 -21.87 -1.58
C VAL A 301 13.85 -23.15 -1.54
N SER A 302 14.09 -24.04 -2.50
CA SER A 302 13.47 -25.36 -2.52
C SER A 302 13.95 -26.20 -1.32
N PRO A 303 13.20 -27.25 -0.90
CA PRO A 303 13.60 -28.11 0.21
C PRO A 303 15.00 -28.73 0.07
N ASN A 304 15.42 -29.05 -1.16
CA ASN A 304 16.77 -29.54 -1.47
C ASN A 304 17.79 -28.42 -1.79
N SER A 305 17.37 -27.16 -1.69
CA SER A 305 18.14 -25.96 -2.03
C SER A 305 18.80 -25.99 -3.42
N GLY A 306 18.18 -26.71 -4.35
CA GLY A 306 18.56 -26.78 -5.76
C GLY A 306 17.86 -25.74 -6.63
N TYR A 307 16.83 -25.06 -6.12
CA TYR A 307 16.18 -23.92 -6.77
C TYR A 307 16.13 -22.73 -5.82
N LEU A 308 16.41 -21.57 -6.37
CA LEU A 308 16.21 -20.28 -5.74
C LEU A 308 15.00 -19.62 -6.39
N GLY A 309 14.02 -19.25 -5.58
CA GLY A 309 12.91 -18.40 -5.96
C GLY A 309 13.06 -17.00 -5.38
N TYR A 310 12.44 -16.03 -6.03
CA TYR A 310 12.39 -14.62 -5.63
C TYR A 310 11.24 -13.94 -6.36
N HIS A 311 10.87 -12.73 -5.96
CA HIS A 311 10.01 -11.91 -6.79
C HIS A 311 10.77 -10.73 -7.40
N ARG A 312 10.36 -10.36 -8.60
CA ARG A 312 10.87 -9.20 -9.34
C ARG A 312 9.75 -8.62 -10.20
N PHE A 313 9.98 -7.44 -10.77
CA PHE A 313 9.11 -6.91 -11.81
C PHE A 313 8.97 -7.90 -12.95
N ARG A 314 7.76 -8.19 -13.46
CA ARG A 314 7.53 -9.25 -14.47
C ARG A 314 8.18 -9.02 -15.84
N GLY A 315 8.50 -7.77 -16.18
CA GLY A 315 9.18 -7.38 -17.43
C GLY A 315 8.29 -7.48 -18.67
N GLU A 316 8.77 -6.93 -19.79
CA GLU A 316 8.25 -7.24 -21.13
C GLU A 316 8.88 -8.56 -21.60
N ILE A 317 8.07 -9.55 -21.99
CA ILE A 317 8.58 -10.70 -22.74
C ILE A 317 8.71 -10.27 -24.21
N GLU A 318 9.83 -10.54 -24.88
CA GLU A 318 9.96 -10.34 -26.34
C GLU A 318 9.20 -11.43 -27.15
N SER A 319 7.92 -11.64 -26.87
CA SER A 319 7.07 -12.55 -27.66
C SER A 319 5.84 -11.80 -28.18
N SER A 320 5.31 -12.19 -29.34
CA SER A 320 4.18 -11.52 -30.00
C SER A 320 2.84 -11.56 -29.22
N ASP A 321 2.79 -12.31 -28.10
CA ASP A 321 1.65 -12.39 -27.19
C ASP A 321 1.86 -11.55 -25.89
N SER A 322 2.96 -10.78 -25.80
CA SER A 322 3.43 -10.13 -24.57
C SER A 322 2.77 -8.81 -24.19
N GLU A 323 1.94 -8.23 -25.05
CA GLU A 323 1.30 -6.93 -24.76
C GLU A 323 0.34 -7.02 -23.57
N CYS A 324 -0.32 -8.17 -23.35
CA CYS A 324 -1.33 -8.32 -22.29
C CYS A 324 -0.71 -8.55 -20.90
N GLU A 325 0.49 -9.14 -20.81
CA GLU A 325 1.15 -9.45 -19.52
C GLU A 325 1.73 -8.21 -18.83
N SER A 326 1.94 -7.14 -19.59
CA SER A 326 2.56 -5.88 -19.12
C SER A 326 1.53 -4.80 -18.80
N ILE A 327 0.24 -5.13 -18.76
CA ILE A 327 -0.85 -4.16 -18.57
C ILE A 327 -1.53 -4.36 -17.21
N VAL A 328 -1.65 -3.29 -16.43
CA VAL A 328 -2.57 -3.24 -15.29
C VAL A 328 -3.85 -2.56 -15.77
N PRO A 329 -5.03 -3.19 -15.61
CA PRO A 329 -6.29 -2.57 -16.02
C PRO A 329 -6.44 -1.16 -15.45
N HIS A 330 -7.04 -0.26 -16.24
CA HIS A 330 -7.27 1.11 -15.77
C HIS A 330 -8.04 1.14 -14.45
N LEU A 331 -8.99 0.21 -14.28
CA LEU A 331 -9.75 -0.01 -13.05
C LEU A 331 -9.66 -1.48 -12.62
N ASN A 332 -9.49 -1.75 -11.33
CA ASN A 332 -9.61 -3.09 -10.78
C ASN A 332 -10.74 -3.15 -9.75
N LEU A 333 -11.57 -4.19 -9.83
CA LEU A 333 -12.52 -4.49 -8.76
C LEU A 333 -11.74 -4.96 -7.53
N VAL A 334 -12.09 -4.43 -6.36
CA VAL A 334 -11.52 -4.82 -5.07
C VAL A 334 -12.62 -5.36 -4.18
N SER A 335 -12.30 -6.41 -3.43
CA SER A 335 -13.23 -7.00 -2.46
C SER A 335 -13.54 -5.98 -1.36
N SER A 336 -14.83 -5.79 -1.08
CA SER A 336 -15.29 -4.89 -0.02
C SER A 336 -15.65 -5.68 1.24
N PRO A 337 -15.30 -5.18 2.45
CA PRO A 337 -15.79 -5.75 3.71
C PRO A 337 -17.25 -5.38 4.02
N ILE A 338 -17.86 -4.50 3.22
CA ILE A 338 -19.26 -4.07 3.35
C ILE A 338 -19.96 -4.43 2.03
N ASN A 339 -20.89 -5.39 2.06
CA ASN A 339 -21.50 -5.96 0.86
C ASN A 339 -22.20 -4.92 -0.03
N GLU A 340 -22.77 -3.89 0.58
CA GLU A 340 -23.46 -2.80 -0.13
C GLU A 340 -22.52 -1.72 -0.70
N LEU A 341 -21.21 -1.81 -0.40
CA LEU A 341 -20.18 -0.98 -1.01
C LEU A 341 -19.45 -1.74 -2.10
N ARG A 342 -19.41 -1.16 -3.30
CA ARG A 342 -18.50 -1.57 -4.36
C ARG A 342 -17.20 -0.78 -4.24
N MET A 343 -16.05 -1.44 -4.43
CA MET A 343 -14.74 -0.79 -4.39
C MET A 343 -13.99 -0.99 -5.71
N LEU A 344 -13.50 0.09 -6.28
CA LEU A 344 -12.69 0.12 -7.49
C LEU A 344 -11.33 0.76 -7.18
N ARG A 345 -10.25 0.14 -7.68
CA ARG A 345 -8.88 0.66 -7.56
C ARG A 345 -8.41 1.21 -8.90
N LEU A 346 -7.88 2.42 -8.86
CA LEU A 346 -7.15 3.11 -9.92
C LEU A 346 -5.65 3.09 -9.59
N ASN A 347 -4.79 3.18 -10.61
CA ASN A 347 -3.33 3.17 -10.43
C ASN A 347 -2.69 4.59 -10.53
N VAL A 348 -3.52 5.62 -10.35
CA VAL A 348 -3.27 7.07 -10.61
C VAL A 348 -3.81 7.90 -9.45
N ALA A 349 -3.50 9.19 -9.30
CA ALA A 349 -3.89 9.98 -8.13
C ALA A 349 -5.22 10.75 -8.25
N PHE A 350 -5.80 11.16 -7.11
CA PHE A 350 -6.89 12.14 -7.01
C PHE A 350 -8.14 11.88 -7.88
N PRO A 351 -8.78 10.70 -7.76
CA PRO A 351 -9.94 10.40 -8.57
C PRO A 351 -11.17 11.18 -8.13
N SER A 352 -12.06 11.48 -9.08
CA SER A 352 -13.37 12.09 -8.81
C SER A 352 -14.39 11.67 -9.87
N PHE A 353 -15.63 11.41 -9.45
CA PHE A 353 -16.69 11.01 -10.35
C PHE A 353 -17.37 12.21 -11.02
N SER A 354 -17.67 12.06 -12.31
CA SER A 354 -18.67 12.88 -12.99
C SER A 354 -20.04 12.75 -12.29
N PRO A 355 -20.94 13.75 -12.42
CA PRO A 355 -22.25 13.72 -11.74
C PRO A 355 -23.11 12.52 -12.12
N THR A 356 -22.96 12.02 -13.35
CA THR A 356 -23.63 10.85 -13.91
C THR A 356 -22.94 9.52 -13.59
N GLY A 357 -21.72 9.57 -13.02
CA GLY A 357 -20.90 8.42 -12.66
C GLY A 357 -20.36 7.62 -13.85
N ASP A 358 -20.50 8.11 -15.08
CA ASP A 358 -20.05 7.46 -16.31
C ASP A 358 -18.57 7.71 -16.60
N LEU A 359 -18.03 8.83 -16.13
CA LEU A 359 -16.61 9.20 -16.21
C LEU A 359 -15.98 9.39 -14.82
N ILE A 360 -14.68 9.12 -14.75
CA ILE A 360 -13.82 9.39 -13.59
C ILE A 360 -12.65 10.27 -14.06
N ALA A 361 -12.45 11.42 -13.42
CA ALA A 361 -11.28 12.27 -13.62
C ALA A 361 -10.20 11.94 -12.61
N PHE A 362 -8.93 12.02 -13.01
CA PHE A 362 -7.78 11.71 -12.15
C PHE A 362 -6.51 12.41 -12.64
N ASN A 363 -5.47 12.36 -11.82
CA ASN A 363 -4.13 12.84 -12.16
C ASN A 363 -3.20 11.64 -12.39
N PRO A 364 -2.67 11.45 -13.61
CA PRO A 364 -1.84 10.32 -14.00
C PRO A 364 -0.64 9.99 -13.10
N ASP A 365 -0.01 10.98 -12.48
CA ASP A 365 1.18 10.81 -11.65
C ASP A 365 1.23 11.91 -10.56
N PHE A 366 2.20 11.84 -9.66
CA PHE A 366 2.56 12.91 -8.72
C PHE A 366 3.71 13.79 -9.23
N ASP A 367 4.33 13.45 -10.37
CA ASP A 367 5.42 14.25 -10.96
C ASP A 367 4.92 15.57 -11.60
N SER A 368 5.87 16.47 -11.81
CA SER A 368 5.79 17.83 -12.38
C SER A 368 5.03 17.96 -13.72
N LYS A 369 4.60 16.87 -14.35
CA LYS A 369 3.84 16.87 -15.62
C LYS A 369 2.52 16.11 -15.58
N ALA A 370 2.05 15.75 -14.38
CA ALA A 370 0.92 14.86 -14.15
C ALA A 370 -0.33 15.16 -14.98
N GLY A 371 -0.62 16.41 -15.37
CA GLY A 371 -1.76 16.71 -16.24
C GLY A 371 -3.10 16.36 -15.60
N LEU A 372 -4.15 16.27 -16.42
CA LEU A 372 -5.51 15.89 -16.03
C LEU A 372 -6.08 14.96 -17.09
N ASP A 373 -6.52 13.78 -16.67
CA ASP A 373 -7.09 12.76 -17.54
C ASP A 373 -8.49 12.35 -17.07
N ILE A 374 -9.26 11.76 -17.98
CA ILE A 374 -10.56 11.14 -17.70
C ILE A 374 -10.58 9.72 -18.24
N VAL A 375 -11.27 8.83 -17.55
CA VAL A 375 -11.53 7.45 -18.00
C VAL A 375 -13.02 7.17 -17.88
N LYS A 376 -13.56 6.34 -18.78
CA LYS A 376 -14.86 5.73 -18.55
C LYS A 376 -14.84 4.95 -17.24
N SER A 377 -15.96 4.97 -16.52
CA SER A 377 -16.16 4.21 -15.26
C SER A 377 -16.04 2.69 -15.43
N ASP A 378 -15.99 2.20 -16.67
CA ASP A 378 -15.73 0.82 -17.06
C ASP A 378 -14.27 0.51 -17.36
N GLY A 379 -13.42 1.52 -17.37
CA GLY A 379 -12.00 1.40 -17.67
C GLY A 379 -11.70 1.10 -19.14
N SER A 380 -12.71 1.08 -20.01
CA SER A 380 -12.54 0.69 -21.42
C SER A 380 -11.79 1.73 -22.25
N LYS A 381 -11.83 3.01 -21.85
CA LYS A 381 -11.22 4.10 -22.60
C LYS A 381 -10.85 5.28 -21.71
N ARG A 382 -9.67 5.84 -21.98
CA ARG A 382 -9.07 6.99 -21.30
C ARG A 382 -8.74 8.09 -22.31
N TRP A 383 -8.84 9.33 -21.85
CA TRP A 383 -8.46 10.54 -22.58
C TRP A 383 -7.65 11.48 -21.70
N SER A 384 -6.82 12.29 -22.34
CA SER A 384 -6.07 13.36 -21.69
C SER A 384 -6.70 14.71 -22.00
N LEU A 385 -6.98 15.49 -20.95
CA LEU A 385 -7.55 16.83 -21.05
C LEU A 385 -6.45 17.90 -20.98
N LEU A 386 -5.44 17.68 -20.15
CA LEU A 386 -4.35 18.62 -19.92
C LEU A 386 -3.01 17.90 -19.84
N LYS A 387 -1.99 18.42 -20.53
CA LYS A 387 -0.61 17.91 -20.53
C LYS A 387 0.39 19.00 -20.20
N GLY A 388 1.55 18.60 -19.68
CA GLY A 388 2.70 19.48 -19.47
C GLY A 388 2.52 20.52 -18.37
N ARG A 389 1.51 20.33 -17.50
CA ARG A 389 1.29 21.11 -16.29
C ARG A 389 1.07 20.15 -15.13
N THR A 390 1.61 20.48 -13.96
CA THR A 390 1.27 19.78 -12.72
C THR A 390 -0.14 20.16 -12.33
N THR A 391 -1.06 19.19 -12.34
CA THR A 391 -2.41 19.40 -11.80
C THR A 391 -2.73 18.32 -10.77
N PHE A 392 -3.57 18.64 -9.80
CA PHE A 392 -3.92 17.71 -8.73
C PHE A 392 -5.25 18.08 -8.06
N TYR A 393 -5.95 17.05 -7.58
CA TYR A 393 -7.22 17.14 -6.85
C TYR A 393 -8.36 17.73 -7.69
N ASN A 394 -9.26 16.85 -8.09
CA ASN A 394 -10.28 17.14 -9.08
C ASN A 394 -11.66 17.19 -8.42
N SER A 395 -12.48 18.14 -8.84
CA SER A 395 -13.89 18.23 -8.46
C SER A 395 -14.72 18.53 -9.69
N TRP A 396 -15.68 17.67 -10.00
CA TRP A 396 -16.62 17.93 -11.09
C TRP A 396 -17.63 19.02 -10.72
N SER A 397 -18.08 19.78 -11.72
CA SER A 397 -19.29 20.60 -11.56
C SER A 397 -20.51 19.67 -11.50
N PRO A 398 -21.37 19.77 -10.48
CA PRO A 398 -22.59 18.97 -10.40
C PRO A 398 -23.69 19.43 -11.37
N THR A 399 -23.61 20.68 -11.85
CA THR A 399 -24.66 21.32 -12.65
C THR A 399 -24.25 21.59 -14.09
N GLU A 400 -22.95 21.68 -14.37
CA GLU A 400 -22.44 21.94 -15.72
C GLU A 400 -21.86 20.67 -16.32
N LYS A 401 -22.26 20.36 -17.56
CA LYS A 401 -21.71 19.22 -18.31
C LYS A 401 -20.24 19.48 -18.63
N ASN A 402 -19.39 18.47 -18.42
CA ASN A 402 -17.97 18.48 -18.82
C ASN A 402 -17.13 19.62 -18.23
N VAL A 403 -17.37 19.97 -16.97
CA VAL A 403 -16.57 20.96 -16.24
C VAL A 403 -15.91 20.29 -15.04
N ILE A 404 -14.59 20.43 -14.95
CA ILE A 404 -13.77 19.95 -13.83
C ILE A 404 -13.00 21.13 -13.24
N PHE A 405 -12.99 21.22 -11.92
CA PHE A 405 -12.13 22.12 -11.17
C PHE A 405 -10.90 21.36 -10.68
N THR A 406 -9.71 21.92 -10.85
CA THR A 406 -8.45 21.29 -10.43
C THR A 406 -7.46 22.31 -9.90
N SER A 407 -6.47 21.86 -9.12
CA SER A 407 -5.34 22.69 -8.69
C SER A 407 -4.26 22.67 -9.77
N ILE A 408 -3.61 23.80 -10.07
CA ILE A 408 -2.47 23.90 -10.99
C ILE A 408 -1.29 24.52 -10.24
N GLY A 409 -0.16 23.82 -10.20
CA GLY A 409 1.06 24.25 -9.50
C GLY A 409 1.79 23.10 -8.80
N PRO A 410 2.87 23.37 -8.06
CA PRO A 410 3.64 22.34 -7.36
C PRO A 410 2.80 21.66 -6.27
N ILE A 411 2.89 20.34 -6.20
CA ILE A 411 2.17 19.52 -5.21
C ILE A 411 2.94 19.57 -3.88
N PHE A 412 2.21 19.63 -2.76
CA PHE A 412 2.74 19.57 -1.38
C PHE A 412 3.76 20.65 -0.97
N ASP A 413 3.93 21.69 -1.78
CA ASP A 413 4.85 22.79 -1.50
C ASP A 413 4.34 23.69 -0.33
N SER A 414 5.19 24.63 0.07
CA SER A 414 4.99 25.59 1.14
C SER A 414 3.71 26.43 0.95
N VAL A 415 3.28 27.07 2.03
CA VAL A 415 2.12 27.99 2.03
C VAL A 415 2.27 29.15 1.03
N LYS A 416 3.51 29.53 0.71
CA LYS A 416 3.86 30.64 -0.20
C LYS A 416 3.94 30.22 -1.67
N ALA A 417 4.03 28.93 -1.96
CA ALA A 417 4.14 28.44 -3.33
C ALA A 417 2.89 28.82 -4.13
N THR A 418 3.09 29.32 -5.35
CA THR A 418 1.98 29.69 -6.23
C THR A 418 1.28 28.43 -6.74
N VAL A 419 0.12 28.15 -6.18
CA VAL A 419 -0.83 27.15 -6.71
C VAL A 419 -2.15 27.87 -6.97
N GLN A 420 -2.78 27.59 -8.09
CA GLN A 420 -4.01 28.24 -8.52
C GLN A 420 -5.14 27.23 -8.73
N ILE A 421 -6.38 27.67 -8.55
CA ILE A 421 -7.56 26.91 -8.94
C ILE A 421 -7.89 27.20 -10.41
N ALA A 422 -8.14 26.15 -11.18
CA ALA A 422 -8.52 26.24 -12.57
C ALA A 422 -9.87 25.55 -12.81
N ARG A 423 -10.70 26.18 -13.63
CA ARG A 423 -11.89 25.60 -14.25
C ARG A 423 -11.50 25.09 -15.63
N VAL A 424 -11.72 23.80 -15.88
CA VAL A 424 -11.40 23.09 -17.11
C VAL A 424 -12.71 22.65 -17.75
N SER A 425 -13.01 23.17 -18.94
CA SER A 425 -14.19 22.76 -19.71
C SER A 425 -13.79 22.10 -21.02
N PHE A 426 -14.51 21.05 -21.39
CA PHE A 426 -14.20 20.27 -22.59
C PHE A 426 -15.49 19.78 -23.26
N ASP A 427 -15.38 19.35 -24.51
CA ASP A 427 -16.47 18.74 -25.25
C ASP A 427 -16.19 17.25 -25.47
N LEU A 428 -17.21 16.42 -25.25
CA LEU A 428 -17.16 14.97 -25.47
C LEU A 428 -17.73 14.58 -26.84
N GLU A 429 -18.40 15.50 -27.57
CA GLU A 429 -18.94 15.23 -28.91
C GLU A 429 -17.85 14.99 -29.97
N GLN A 430 -16.58 15.30 -29.65
CA GLN A 430 -15.42 15.08 -30.52
C GLN A 430 -14.64 13.78 -30.21
N LEU A 431 -15.21 12.87 -29.39
CA LEU A 431 -14.52 11.66 -28.96
C LEU A 431 -14.73 10.46 -29.89
N GLU A 432 -14.07 10.48 -31.04
CA GLU A 432 -13.87 9.27 -31.84
C GLU A 432 -12.93 8.28 -31.11
N ASP A 433 -12.88 7.03 -31.57
CA ASP A 433 -12.11 5.95 -30.92
C ASP A 433 -10.58 6.10 -30.96
N ASP A 434 -10.07 6.92 -31.87
CA ASP A 434 -8.65 7.24 -32.05
C ASP A 434 -8.19 8.50 -31.30
N VAL A 435 -9.11 9.32 -30.79
CA VAL A 435 -8.76 10.54 -30.07
C VAL A 435 -8.30 10.20 -28.65
N ILE A 436 -7.03 10.50 -28.36
CA ILE A 436 -6.44 10.40 -27.02
C ILE A 436 -6.46 11.77 -26.31
N ASP A 437 -6.26 12.85 -27.08
CA ASP A 437 -6.13 14.21 -26.55
C ASP A 437 -7.37 15.04 -26.85
N VAL A 438 -8.03 15.52 -25.80
CA VAL A 438 -9.24 16.32 -25.88
C VAL A 438 -8.87 17.78 -25.70
N LYS A 439 -9.35 18.63 -26.60
CA LYS A 439 -9.18 20.07 -26.44
C LYS A 439 -9.99 20.55 -25.23
N ALA A 440 -9.28 21.04 -24.21
CA ALA A 440 -9.88 21.65 -23.04
C ALA A 440 -9.61 23.17 -23.01
N GLU A 441 -10.60 23.93 -22.58
CA GLU A 441 -10.47 25.34 -22.21
C GLU A 441 -10.14 25.45 -20.72
N ILE A 442 -9.18 26.32 -20.38
CA ILE A 442 -8.73 26.55 -19.00
C ILE A 442 -9.02 28.00 -18.63
N LYS A 443 -9.84 28.21 -17.59
CA LYS A 443 -10.05 29.51 -16.94
C LYS A 443 -9.46 29.46 -15.53
N ILE A 444 -8.49 30.32 -15.23
CA ILE A 444 -7.91 30.45 -13.89
C ILE A 444 -8.88 31.24 -13.00
N LEU A 445 -9.13 30.74 -11.79
CA LEU A 445 -10.10 31.30 -10.84
C LEU A 445 -9.47 32.03 -9.65
N THR A 446 -8.16 31.90 -9.44
CA THR A 446 -7.42 32.56 -8.35
C THR A 446 -6.18 33.27 -8.87
N ARG A 447 -5.87 34.46 -8.36
CA ARG A 447 -4.70 35.26 -8.74
C ARG A 447 -3.42 34.56 -8.33
N GLU A 448 -2.37 34.87 -9.09
CA GLU A 448 -1.00 34.55 -8.72
C GLU A 448 -0.62 35.24 -7.40
N GLU A 449 0.45 34.77 -6.74
CA GLU A 449 1.02 35.36 -5.52
C GLU A 449 0.12 35.35 -4.28
N THR A 450 -1.06 34.72 -4.35
CA THR A 450 -1.97 34.53 -3.18
C THR A 450 -1.65 33.25 -2.38
N GLY A 451 -0.46 32.68 -2.61
CA GLY A 451 0.01 31.45 -1.97
C GLY A 451 -0.59 30.17 -2.57
N ASN A 452 -0.65 29.13 -1.75
CA ASN A 452 -1.04 27.79 -2.19
C ASN A 452 -2.58 27.64 -2.22
N ASN A 453 -3.21 27.98 -3.35
CA ASN A 453 -4.64 27.77 -3.59
C ASN A 453 -4.88 26.37 -4.19
N ALA A 454 -5.39 25.43 -3.40
CA ALA A 454 -5.46 24.03 -3.81
C ALA A 454 -6.68 23.29 -3.23
N PHE A 455 -6.88 22.07 -3.73
CA PHE A 455 -7.90 21.13 -3.27
C PHE A 455 -9.33 21.70 -3.39
N PRO A 456 -9.77 22.07 -4.61
CA PRO A 456 -11.12 22.60 -4.80
C PRO A 456 -12.17 21.50 -4.58
N SER A 457 -13.31 21.89 -4.00
CA SER A 457 -14.54 21.09 -3.97
C SER A 457 -15.72 21.99 -4.32
N CYS A 458 -16.53 21.55 -5.29
CA CYS A 458 -17.69 22.28 -5.80
C CYS A 458 -18.94 22.04 -4.96
N SER A 459 -19.69 23.11 -4.68
CA SER A 459 -20.99 23.04 -4.01
C SER A 459 -22.02 22.30 -4.85
N ALA A 460 -22.98 21.64 -4.21
CA ALA A 460 -24.05 20.87 -4.88
C ALA A 460 -24.85 21.68 -5.91
N ASP A 461 -24.98 23.00 -5.74
CA ASP A 461 -25.64 23.90 -6.69
C ASP A 461 -24.74 24.43 -7.82
N GLY A 462 -23.47 24.03 -7.84
CA GLY A 462 -22.47 24.41 -8.84
C GLY A 462 -21.96 25.85 -8.79
N LYS A 463 -22.39 26.66 -7.81
CA LYS A 463 -22.08 28.11 -7.80
C LYS A 463 -20.81 28.47 -7.06
N ARG A 464 -20.31 27.61 -6.18
CA ARG A 464 -19.21 27.94 -5.27
C ARG A 464 -18.18 26.82 -5.20
N LEU A 465 -16.93 27.21 -4.97
CA LEU A 465 -15.84 26.29 -4.66
C LEU A 465 -15.33 26.57 -3.26
N VAL A 466 -15.24 25.55 -2.41
CA VAL A 466 -14.39 25.61 -1.21
C VAL A 466 -13.01 25.09 -1.57
N PHE A 467 -11.97 25.73 -1.05
CA PHE A 467 -10.59 25.36 -1.33
C PHE A 467 -9.67 25.85 -0.20
N ARG A 468 -8.47 25.29 -0.12
CA ARG A 468 -7.40 25.78 0.76
C ARG A 468 -6.70 26.96 0.09
N SER A 469 -6.34 27.99 0.84
CA SER A 469 -5.48 29.10 0.39
C SER A 469 -4.42 29.46 1.42
N GLY A 470 -3.24 29.86 0.94
CA GLY A 470 -2.14 30.39 1.76
C GLY A 470 -2.18 31.90 1.99
N ARG A 471 -3.20 32.60 1.48
CA ARG A 471 -3.24 34.07 1.43
C ARG A 471 -3.24 34.78 2.78
N SER A 472 -3.64 34.08 3.86
CA SER A 472 -3.58 34.60 5.23
C SER A 472 -2.20 34.45 5.88
N GLY A 473 -1.23 33.85 5.18
CA GLY A 473 0.05 33.42 5.77
C GLY A 473 -0.02 32.00 6.36
N HIS A 474 -1.22 31.48 6.58
CA HIS A 474 -1.50 30.10 6.98
C HIS A 474 -2.36 29.41 5.92
N LYS A 475 -2.39 28.07 5.94
CA LYS A 475 -3.22 27.28 5.03
C LYS A 475 -4.64 27.24 5.63
N ASN A 476 -5.50 28.20 5.28
CA ASN A 476 -6.90 28.25 5.72
C ASN A 476 -7.88 28.01 4.56
N LEU A 477 -9.16 27.83 4.87
CA LEU A 477 -10.20 27.57 3.87
C LEU A 477 -10.91 28.85 3.43
N TYR A 478 -11.19 28.91 2.13
CA TYR A 478 -11.89 29.99 1.46
C TYR A 478 -12.96 29.41 0.55
N ILE A 479 -13.98 30.23 0.29
CA ILE A 479 -15.02 29.93 -0.68
C ILE A 479 -15.01 31.01 -1.75
N LEU A 480 -15.02 30.61 -3.03
CA LEU A 480 -15.07 31.51 -4.17
C LEU A 480 -16.17 31.17 -5.18
N ASP A 481 -16.45 32.09 -6.09
CA ASP A 481 -17.40 31.91 -7.20
C ASP A 481 -16.86 30.91 -8.24
N ALA A 482 -17.64 29.86 -8.54
CA ALA A 482 -17.18 28.76 -9.40
C ALA A 482 -16.98 29.17 -10.88
N VAL A 483 -17.56 30.27 -11.33
CA VAL A 483 -17.48 30.74 -12.72
C VAL A 483 -16.45 31.85 -12.86
N ASP A 484 -16.56 32.90 -12.06
CA ASP A 484 -15.75 34.12 -12.18
C ASP A 484 -14.53 34.16 -11.26
N GLY A 485 -14.43 33.21 -10.34
CA GLY A 485 -13.31 33.15 -9.41
C GLY A 485 -13.29 34.34 -8.46
N GLU A 486 -12.11 34.76 -8.05
CA GLU A 486 -11.91 35.96 -7.22
C GLU A 486 -11.79 37.27 -8.02
N PHE A 487 -12.20 37.26 -9.29
CA PHE A 487 -12.07 38.41 -10.18
C PHE A 487 -13.31 39.32 -10.21
N ASN A 488 -14.41 38.95 -9.53
CA ASN A 488 -15.56 39.83 -9.31
C ASN A 488 -15.56 40.42 -7.88
N GLU A 489 -16.26 41.54 -7.70
CA GLU A 489 -16.41 42.23 -6.41
C GLU A 489 -17.24 41.33 -5.47
N HIS A 490 -16.64 40.76 -4.43
CA HIS A 490 -17.19 39.72 -3.53
C HIS A 490 -17.05 38.24 -3.98
N GLY A 491 -16.20 37.95 -4.96
CA GLY A 491 -15.98 36.58 -5.46
C GLY A 491 -15.28 35.62 -4.53
N ILE A 492 -14.85 36.07 -3.36
CA ILE A 492 -14.13 35.23 -2.40
C ILE A 492 -14.38 35.66 -0.96
N ARG A 493 -14.46 34.67 -0.06
CA ARG A 493 -14.51 34.88 1.39
C ARG A 493 -13.73 33.81 2.14
N GLN A 494 -13.12 34.18 3.25
CA GLN A 494 -12.51 33.24 4.19
C GLN A 494 -13.59 32.55 5.03
N VAL A 495 -13.38 31.29 5.39
CA VAL A 495 -14.31 30.52 6.25
C VAL A 495 -13.65 29.83 7.43
N THR A 496 -12.33 29.72 7.46
CA THR A 496 -11.59 29.31 8.66
C THR A 496 -10.47 30.28 8.97
N TYR A 497 -10.12 30.41 10.25
CA TYR A 497 -9.17 31.39 10.75
C TYR A 497 -8.29 30.76 11.81
N GLY A 498 -6.97 30.95 11.73
CA GLY A 498 -6.03 30.52 12.76
C GLY A 498 -4.71 30.02 12.21
N ASP A 499 -3.75 29.86 13.12
CA ASP A 499 -2.34 29.57 12.84
C ASP A 499 -2.09 28.05 12.72
N TRP A 500 -2.94 27.36 11.96
CA TRP A 500 -2.87 25.93 11.69
C TRP A 500 -3.12 25.65 10.20
N ILE A 501 -3.15 24.38 9.82
CA ILE A 501 -3.40 23.92 8.46
C ILE A 501 -4.81 23.33 8.39
N ASP A 502 -5.68 23.96 7.60
CA ASP A 502 -6.93 23.39 7.12
C ASP A 502 -6.78 23.05 5.63
N THR A 503 -7.12 21.83 5.24
CA THR A 503 -6.82 21.32 3.90
C THR A 503 -7.83 20.28 3.43
N MET A 504 -7.81 20.00 2.13
CA MET A 504 -8.62 18.96 1.47
C MET A 504 -10.11 19.03 1.85
N PRO A 505 -10.76 20.20 1.64
CA PRO A 505 -12.17 20.36 1.98
C PRO A 505 -13.07 19.60 0.99
N CYS A 506 -14.23 19.16 1.47
CA CYS A 506 -15.27 18.50 0.70
C CYS A 506 -16.64 19.01 1.12
N TRP A 507 -17.48 19.44 0.17
CA TRP A 507 -18.87 19.77 0.43
C TRP A 507 -19.71 18.52 0.70
N SER A 508 -20.70 18.64 1.59
CA SER A 508 -21.75 17.64 1.69
C SER A 508 -22.65 17.65 0.44
N PRO A 509 -23.30 16.51 0.11
CA PRO A 509 -24.17 16.41 -1.07
C PRO A 509 -25.35 17.39 -1.06
N ASP A 510 -25.78 17.82 0.13
CA ASP A 510 -26.85 18.80 0.31
C ASP A 510 -26.37 20.25 0.37
N GLY A 511 -25.06 20.49 0.29
CA GLY A 511 -24.45 21.82 0.33
C GLY A 511 -24.54 22.53 1.67
N LYS A 512 -24.86 21.85 2.77
CA LYS A 512 -24.96 22.50 4.10
C LYS A 512 -23.69 22.44 4.92
N LEU A 513 -22.90 21.39 4.73
CA LEU A 513 -21.69 21.12 5.50
C LEU A 513 -20.45 21.11 4.62
N ILE A 514 -19.30 21.35 5.25
CA ILE A 514 -17.98 21.19 4.68
C ILE A 514 -17.18 20.32 5.64
N ALA A 515 -16.70 19.16 5.17
CA ALA A 515 -15.71 18.34 5.87
C ALA A 515 -14.31 18.72 5.40
N PHE A 516 -13.32 18.69 6.28
CA PHE A 516 -11.94 19.01 5.93
C PHE A 516 -10.95 18.37 6.90
N SER A 517 -9.69 18.22 6.47
CA SER A 517 -8.59 17.74 7.32
C SER A 517 -7.90 18.92 7.98
N SER A 518 -7.62 18.84 9.29
CA SER A 518 -6.96 19.92 10.02
C SER A 518 -6.07 19.44 11.15
N ASN A 519 -4.94 20.13 11.34
CA ASN A 519 -4.05 19.93 12.49
C ASN A 519 -4.31 20.90 13.65
N ARG A 520 -5.45 21.60 13.66
CA ARG A 520 -5.77 22.63 14.67
C ARG A 520 -5.73 22.18 16.14
N HIS A 521 -5.87 20.87 16.40
CA HIS A 521 -5.76 20.32 17.75
C HIS A 521 -4.33 20.24 18.25
N ASN A 522 -3.37 20.12 17.32
CA ASN A 522 -1.94 20.13 17.61
C ASN A 522 -1.20 20.88 16.48
N PRO A 523 -1.31 22.23 16.42
CA PRO A 523 -0.78 23.02 15.31
C PRO A 523 0.74 22.91 15.13
N THR A 524 1.46 22.56 16.21
CA THR A 524 2.92 22.34 16.20
C THR A 524 3.33 21.04 15.52
N ASN A 525 2.42 20.07 15.40
CA ASN A 525 2.66 18.82 14.70
C ASN A 525 2.06 18.91 13.29
N VAL A 526 2.93 19.00 12.28
CA VAL A 526 2.52 19.13 10.87
C VAL A 526 1.98 17.83 10.28
N ASP A 527 2.13 16.70 10.98
CA ASP A 527 1.63 15.40 10.54
C ASP A 527 0.29 15.03 11.18
N ALA A 528 -0.08 15.67 12.30
CA ALA A 528 -1.27 15.33 13.09
C ALA A 528 -2.55 15.92 12.46
N PHE A 529 -3.16 15.21 11.52
CA PHE A 529 -4.41 15.63 10.88
C PHE A 529 -5.61 14.83 11.35
N SER A 530 -6.71 15.55 11.56
CA SER A 530 -8.01 14.97 11.93
C SER A 530 -9.12 15.56 11.10
N ILE A 531 -10.29 14.91 11.13
CA ILE A 531 -11.46 15.36 10.39
C ILE A 531 -12.24 16.38 11.21
N TYR A 532 -12.57 17.48 10.55
CA TYR A 532 -13.48 18.49 11.05
C TYR A 532 -14.63 18.69 10.09
N VAL A 533 -15.78 19.07 10.63
CA VAL A 533 -16.97 19.43 9.87
C VAL A 533 -17.46 20.78 10.35
N MET A 534 -17.93 21.61 9.43
CA MET A 534 -18.51 22.92 9.73
C MET A 534 -19.71 23.21 8.83
N CYS A 535 -20.54 24.17 9.20
CA CYS A 535 -21.53 24.74 8.31
C CYS A 535 -20.87 25.49 7.15
N SER A 536 -21.57 25.56 6.03
CA SER A 536 -21.06 26.19 4.80
C SER A 536 -20.70 27.67 4.95
N ASP A 537 -21.26 28.36 5.94
CA ASP A 537 -20.92 29.74 6.29
C ASP A 537 -19.63 29.87 7.12
N GLY A 538 -19.12 28.77 7.68
CA GLY A 538 -17.93 28.71 8.55
C GLY A 538 -18.27 28.51 10.04
N SER A 539 -19.55 28.46 10.42
CA SER A 539 -20.00 28.25 11.79
C SER A 539 -20.01 26.77 12.20
N ASP A 540 -20.26 26.49 13.48
CA ASP A 540 -20.43 25.15 14.06
C ASP A 540 -19.29 24.17 13.74
N VAL A 541 -18.05 24.69 13.74
CA VAL A 541 -16.87 23.85 13.51
C VAL A 541 -16.70 22.85 14.65
N ARG A 542 -16.71 21.56 14.32
CA ARG A 542 -16.55 20.46 15.26
C ARG A 542 -15.65 19.37 14.70
N ARG A 543 -14.94 18.67 15.58
CA ARG A 543 -14.13 17.50 15.21
C ARG A 543 -15.00 16.24 15.11
N ILE A 544 -14.60 15.33 14.24
CA ILE A 544 -15.08 13.94 14.24
C ILE A 544 -14.02 13.08 14.93
N TYR A 545 -14.35 12.58 16.11
CA TYR A 545 -13.45 11.73 16.90
C TYR A 545 -13.55 10.29 16.40
N VAL A 546 -12.43 9.73 15.91
CA VAL A 546 -12.41 8.37 15.33
C VAL A 546 -11.42 7.44 16.03
N ALA A 547 -10.25 7.93 16.45
CA ALA A 547 -9.28 7.09 17.15
C ALA A 547 -9.51 7.08 18.67
N GLY A 548 -9.98 8.18 19.26
CA GLY A 548 -10.20 8.28 20.70
C GLY A 548 -10.95 9.55 21.08
N ASP A 549 -11.19 9.71 22.38
CA ASP A 549 -11.91 10.86 22.93
C ASP A 549 -11.09 12.16 22.85
N GLU A 550 -11.76 13.29 23.02
CA GLU A 550 -11.12 14.60 23.06
C GLU A 550 -10.03 14.68 24.15
N GLY A 551 -8.85 15.16 23.75
CA GLY A 551 -7.69 15.31 24.64
C GLY A 551 -6.92 14.01 24.92
N SER A 552 -7.30 12.89 24.30
CA SER A 552 -6.54 11.64 24.38
C SER A 552 -5.24 11.66 23.55
N GLU A 553 -4.26 10.82 23.92
CA GLU A 553 -3.01 10.68 23.15
C GLU A 553 -3.29 10.13 21.74
N GLU A 554 -4.30 9.25 21.62
CA GLU A 554 -4.75 8.68 20.35
C GLU A 554 -5.12 9.77 19.34
N VAL A 555 -5.78 10.82 19.80
CA VAL A 555 -6.19 11.96 19.00
C VAL A 555 -5.00 12.69 18.38
N ASP A 556 -3.87 12.80 19.08
CA ASP A 556 -2.66 13.49 18.62
C ASP A 556 -1.83 12.64 17.64
N ARG A 557 -2.17 11.36 17.49
CA ARG A 557 -1.49 10.39 16.61
C ARG A 557 -2.19 10.20 15.27
N GLU A 558 -3.38 10.79 15.12
CA GLU A 558 -4.17 10.72 13.89
C GLU A 558 -3.41 11.37 12.72
N ARG A 559 -3.32 10.63 11.62
CA ARG A 559 -2.90 11.14 10.31
C ARG A 559 -4.02 10.86 9.32
N ILE A 560 -5.06 11.70 9.36
CA ILE A 560 -6.28 11.51 8.59
C ILE A 560 -6.40 12.57 7.51
N ASN A 561 -6.53 12.13 6.25
CA ASN A 561 -6.60 13.00 5.09
C ASN A 561 -7.64 12.54 4.07
N HIS A 562 -7.88 13.37 3.05
CA HIS A 562 -8.71 13.06 1.89
C HIS A 562 -10.16 12.67 2.23
N VAL A 563 -10.78 13.43 3.13
CA VAL A 563 -12.17 13.20 3.54
C VAL A 563 -13.16 13.52 2.42
N CYS A 564 -14.16 12.66 2.24
CA CYS A 564 -15.32 12.91 1.38
C CYS A 564 -16.60 12.32 1.99
N PHE A 565 -17.76 12.85 1.60
CA PHE A 565 -19.07 12.37 2.08
C PHE A 565 -19.58 11.20 1.23
N SER A 566 -20.36 10.31 1.84
CA SER A 566 -21.35 9.49 1.13
C SER A 566 -22.42 10.38 0.50
N GLY A 567 -23.11 9.92 -0.54
CA GLY A 567 -24.11 10.77 -1.20
C GLY A 567 -25.42 10.98 -0.42
N ASP A 568 -25.67 10.23 0.65
CA ASP A 568 -26.72 10.53 1.62
C ASP A 568 -26.26 11.57 2.68
N GLY A 569 -24.95 11.87 2.74
CA GLY A 569 -24.35 12.77 3.70
C GLY A 569 -24.21 12.20 5.12
N GLU A 570 -24.52 10.93 5.36
CA GLU A 570 -24.46 10.33 6.71
C GLU A 570 -23.08 9.79 7.10
N TRP A 571 -22.26 9.46 6.10
CA TRP A 571 -20.94 8.83 6.27
C TRP A 571 -19.83 9.70 5.69
N LEU A 572 -18.65 9.54 6.27
CA LEU A 572 -17.39 10.11 5.78
C LEU A 572 -16.47 8.96 5.40
N LEU A 573 -15.77 9.10 4.27
CA LEU A 573 -14.71 8.22 3.79
C LEU A 573 -13.39 9.00 3.78
N PHE A 574 -12.31 8.37 4.23
CA PHE A 574 -11.01 9.03 4.39
C PHE A 574 -9.85 8.02 4.40
N THR A 575 -8.63 8.52 4.22
CA THR A 575 -7.39 7.74 4.41
C THR A 575 -6.81 8.02 5.80
N ALA A 576 -6.41 6.97 6.53
CA ALA A 576 -5.89 7.11 7.90
C ALA A 576 -4.86 6.03 8.29
N ASN A 577 -4.05 6.38 9.29
CA ASN A 577 -2.98 5.55 9.89
C ASN A 577 -3.40 4.68 11.08
N ILE A 578 -4.70 4.63 11.39
CA ILE A 578 -5.27 3.98 12.59
C ILE A 578 -4.93 2.47 12.64
N GLY A 579 -4.75 1.84 11.47
CA GLY A 579 -4.49 0.41 11.35
C GLY A 579 -3.04 -0.01 11.52
N GLY A 580 -2.11 0.96 11.63
CA GLY A 580 -0.67 0.73 11.65
C GLY A 580 -0.13 0.02 10.39
N VAL A 581 1.14 -0.36 10.45
CA VAL A 581 1.80 -1.13 9.37
C VAL A 581 1.32 -2.58 9.40
N THR A 582 1.01 -3.18 8.25
CA THR A 582 0.54 -4.58 8.16
C THR A 582 1.58 -5.60 7.69
N ALA A 583 2.74 -5.15 7.18
CA ALA A 583 3.81 -5.98 6.65
C ALA A 583 5.20 -5.35 6.92
N ASP A 584 6.27 -6.15 6.88
CA ASP A 584 7.64 -5.67 7.10
C ASP A 584 8.05 -4.63 6.02
N PRO A 585 8.30 -3.35 6.40
CA PRO A 585 8.61 -2.26 5.47
C PRO A 585 9.76 -2.55 4.51
N VAL A 586 10.80 -3.25 4.97
CA VAL A 586 12.02 -3.55 4.20
C VAL A 586 11.72 -4.48 3.02
N SER A 587 10.65 -5.27 3.11
CA SER A 587 10.36 -6.36 2.20
C SER A 587 9.55 -5.98 0.95
N VAL A 588 9.14 -4.72 0.85
CA VAL A 588 8.34 -4.23 -0.28
C VAL A 588 8.97 -2.95 -0.85
N PRO A 589 8.86 -2.72 -2.16
CA PRO A 589 9.42 -1.55 -2.83
C PRO A 589 8.52 -0.31 -2.67
N ASN A 590 9.01 0.85 -3.11
CA ASN A 590 8.21 2.08 -3.25
C ASN A 590 7.42 2.48 -1.99
N GLN A 591 7.99 2.27 -0.81
CA GLN A 591 7.36 2.71 0.43
C GLN A 591 7.60 4.19 0.67
N PHE A 592 6.60 5.01 0.31
CA PHE A 592 6.55 6.41 0.69
C PHE A 592 5.98 6.56 2.12
N GLN A 593 4.81 5.97 2.39
CA GLN A 593 4.11 5.97 3.69
C GLN A 593 3.25 4.70 3.86
N PRO A 594 3.75 3.61 4.49
CA PRO A 594 3.09 2.29 4.47
C PRO A 594 1.93 2.14 5.47
N TYR A 595 1.20 3.21 5.73
CA TYR A 595 0.19 3.27 6.79
C TYR A 595 -1.14 3.89 6.36
N GLY A 596 -1.34 4.26 5.09
CA GLY A 596 -2.62 4.83 4.64
C GLY A 596 -3.65 3.76 4.28
N ASP A 597 -4.70 3.60 5.08
CA ASP A 597 -5.86 2.78 4.73
C ASP A 597 -7.14 3.57 4.66
N LEU A 598 -8.10 3.07 3.90
CA LEU A 598 -9.42 3.66 3.79
C LEU A 598 -10.30 3.27 4.98
N TYR A 599 -11.01 4.24 5.52
CA TYR A 599 -12.00 4.05 6.58
C TYR A 599 -13.29 4.80 6.26
N VAL A 600 -14.39 4.28 6.78
CA VAL A 600 -15.67 5.00 6.84
C VAL A 600 -16.12 5.19 8.28
N VAL A 601 -16.76 6.34 8.56
CA VAL A 601 -17.34 6.66 9.88
C VAL A 601 -18.61 7.50 9.72
N ARG A 602 -19.54 7.45 10.67
CA ARG A 602 -20.68 8.36 10.72
C ARG A 602 -20.27 9.76 11.18
N LEU A 603 -21.11 10.75 10.89
CA LEU A 603 -20.88 12.15 11.30
C LEU A 603 -20.84 12.39 12.81
N ASP A 604 -21.26 11.43 13.63
CA ASP A 604 -21.15 11.44 15.08
C ASP A 604 -19.89 10.73 15.62
N GLY A 605 -19.03 10.20 14.72
CA GLY A 605 -17.83 9.42 15.06
C GLY A 605 -18.10 7.92 15.27
N SER A 606 -19.36 7.49 15.24
CA SER A 606 -19.71 6.08 15.43
C SER A 606 -19.54 5.24 14.17
N GLY A 607 -19.46 3.92 14.35
CA GLY A 607 -19.50 2.97 13.24
C GLY A 607 -18.24 2.95 12.37
N LEU A 608 -17.08 3.34 12.91
CA LEU A 608 -15.80 3.28 12.21
C LEU A 608 -15.53 1.89 11.64
N ARG A 609 -15.24 1.80 10.34
CA ARG A 609 -14.87 0.56 9.66
C ARG A 609 -13.70 0.78 8.71
N ARG A 610 -12.70 -0.10 8.80
CA ARG A 610 -11.59 -0.18 7.84
C ARG A 610 -12.08 -0.85 6.54
N LEU A 611 -11.62 -0.36 5.40
CA LEU A 611 -12.01 -0.83 4.07
C LEU A 611 -10.86 -1.45 3.27
N THR A 612 -9.60 -1.12 3.59
CA THR A 612 -8.40 -1.67 2.91
C THR A 612 -7.40 -2.22 3.91
N TRP A 613 -6.61 -3.21 3.47
CA TRP A 613 -5.55 -3.86 4.23
C TRP A 613 -4.45 -4.30 3.27
N ASN A 614 -3.36 -3.55 3.17
CA ASN A 614 -2.16 -3.98 2.46
C ASN A 614 -0.93 -3.22 2.98
N GLY A 615 0.27 -3.63 2.55
CA GLY A 615 1.52 -2.97 2.92
C GLY A 615 1.81 -1.66 2.19
N TYR A 616 0.81 -1.09 1.50
CA TYR A 616 0.92 0.10 0.67
C TYR A 616 -0.07 1.18 1.12
N GLU A 617 0.15 2.41 0.66
CA GLU A 617 -0.77 3.51 0.90
C GLU A 617 -1.99 3.41 -0.04
N ASN A 618 -3.18 3.39 0.54
CA ASN A 618 -4.47 3.46 -0.16
C ASN A 618 -5.09 4.85 0.06
N GLY A 619 -5.10 5.64 -0.99
CA GLY A 619 -5.57 7.01 -1.01
C GLY A 619 -5.13 7.66 -2.31
N THR A 620 -5.83 8.66 -2.85
CA THR A 620 -7.01 9.39 -2.33
C THR A 620 -8.33 8.75 -2.77
N PRO A 621 -9.39 8.71 -1.94
CA PRO A 621 -10.68 8.13 -2.33
C PRO A 621 -11.68 9.14 -2.90
N ALA A 622 -12.69 8.63 -3.62
CA ALA A 622 -13.93 9.33 -3.95
C ALA A 622 -15.13 8.38 -3.87
N TRP A 623 -16.31 8.91 -3.52
CA TRP A 623 -17.53 8.12 -3.28
C TRP A 623 -18.68 8.60 -4.19
N PHE A 624 -19.21 7.67 -4.99
CA PHE A 624 -20.37 7.88 -5.83
C PHE A 624 -21.61 7.19 -5.24
N PRO A 625 -22.76 7.89 -5.08
CA PRO A 625 -23.95 7.31 -4.46
C PRO A 625 -24.78 6.39 -5.35
N GLY A 626 -24.67 6.51 -6.68
CA GLY A 626 -25.58 5.81 -7.58
C GLY A 626 -25.48 4.29 -7.46
N GLU A 627 -26.64 3.62 -7.43
CA GLU A 627 -26.79 2.16 -7.54
C GLU A 627 -26.51 1.62 -8.94
N LYS A 628 -26.08 2.49 -9.87
CA LYS A 628 -25.92 2.14 -11.28
C LYS A 628 -25.16 0.82 -11.34
N GLU A 629 -25.76 -0.16 -11.99
CA GLU A 629 -25.09 -1.39 -12.38
C GLU A 629 -23.90 -0.98 -13.26
N LEU A 630 -22.78 -0.65 -12.63
CA LEU A 630 -21.44 -0.72 -13.23
C LEU A 630 -21.11 -2.20 -13.54
N GLY A 631 -22.13 -3.06 -13.68
CA GLY A 631 -22.14 -4.52 -13.68
C GLY A 631 -22.10 -5.14 -15.07
N CYS A 632 -22.06 -4.32 -16.13
CA CYS A 632 -21.74 -4.80 -17.49
C CYS A 632 -20.27 -4.59 -17.87
N LEU A 633 -19.46 -4.08 -16.93
CA LEU A 633 -18.08 -3.69 -17.21
C LEU A 633 -17.20 -4.92 -17.02
N GLY A 634 -17.13 -5.73 -18.07
CA GLY A 634 -15.99 -6.63 -18.22
C GLY A 634 -14.74 -5.79 -18.07
N LEU A 635 -13.88 -6.15 -17.12
CA LEU A 635 -12.54 -5.60 -17.03
C LEU A 635 -11.87 -5.97 -18.35
N ASN A 636 -11.87 -5.04 -19.30
CA ASN A 636 -11.25 -5.24 -20.61
C ASN A 636 -9.74 -5.39 -20.40
N SER A 637 -9.06 -6.03 -21.36
CA SER A 637 -7.58 -6.14 -21.39
C SER A 637 -6.87 -4.81 -21.69
N VAL A 638 -7.52 -3.67 -21.42
CA VAL A 638 -7.02 -2.31 -21.68
C VAL A 638 -6.61 -1.69 -20.36
N GLY A 639 -5.44 -1.08 -20.32
CA GLY A 639 -4.89 -0.55 -19.08
C GLY A 639 -3.59 0.21 -19.28
N GLU A 640 -2.92 0.47 -18.16
CA GLU A 640 -1.61 1.12 -18.15
C GLU A 640 -0.49 0.11 -18.31
N LYS A 641 0.52 0.48 -19.09
CA LYS A 641 1.75 -0.28 -19.18
C LYS A 641 2.49 -0.21 -17.84
N LEU A 642 2.89 -1.36 -17.34
CA LEU A 642 3.78 -1.49 -16.21
C LEU A 642 5.14 -0.85 -16.52
N LEU A 643 5.62 0.00 -15.62
CA LEU A 643 6.80 0.84 -15.87
C LEU A 643 8.11 0.20 -15.42
N GLY A 644 8.08 -0.66 -14.40
CA GLY A 644 9.28 -1.28 -13.83
C GLY A 644 10.25 -0.30 -13.15
N GLN A 645 9.79 0.93 -12.92
CA GLN A 645 10.55 2.05 -12.34
C GLN A 645 10.21 2.20 -10.86
N PHE A 646 10.61 1.22 -10.06
CA PHE A 646 10.44 1.31 -8.62
C PHE A 646 11.78 1.50 -7.94
N ASP A 647 11.81 2.46 -7.02
CA ASP A 647 12.98 2.78 -6.23
C ASP A 647 13.02 1.93 -4.97
N GLU A 648 14.22 1.82 -4.41
CA GLU A 648 14.38 1.41 -3.02
C GLU A 648 13.54 2.30 -2.10
N PRO A 649 13.07 1.79 -0.94
CA PRO A 649 12.49 2.64 0.08
C PRO A 649 13.40 3.84 0.33
N LEU A 650 12.86 5.05 0.15
CA LEU A 650 13.63 6.31 0.07
C LEU A 650 14.48 6.59 1.32
N TRP A 651 14.16 5.92 2.43
CA TRP A 651 14.84 6.03 3.71
C TRP A 651 16.02 5.06 3.89
N ILE A 652 16.22 4.11 2.98
CA ILE A 652 17.39 3.23 2.98
C ILE A 652 18.53 3.91 2.22
N SER A 653 19.57 4.35 2.95
CA SER A 653 20.75 4.98 2.39
C SER A 653 21.98 4.07 2.50
N CYS A 654 22.81 4.05 1.46
CA CYS A 654 24.14 3.42 1.51
C CYS A 654 25.26 4.40 1.92
N ASP A 655 24.91 5.66 2.21
CA ASP A 655 25.81 6.68 2.77
C ASP A 655 25.68 6.67 4.30
N ILE A 656 26.38 5.73 4.93
CA ILE A 656 26.35 5.41 6.37
C ILE A 656 27.65 5.79 7.06
#